data_AF-A0AAR2IME2-F1
#
_entry.id   AF-A0AAR2IME2-F1
#
_cell.length_a   1.000
_cell.length_b   1.000
_cell.length_c   1.000
_cell.angle_alpha   90.00
_cell.angle_beta   90.00
_cell.angle_gamma   90.00
#
_symmetry.space_group_name_H-M   'P 1'
#
loop_
_entity.id
_entity.type
_entity.pdbx_description
1 polymer ?
#
loop_
_entity_poly.entity_id
_entity_poly.type
_entity_poly.pdbx_seq_one_letter_code
_entity_poly.pdbx_strand_id
1 'polypeptide(L)'
;RLVNATEVEIHAKPFLLIGLGNAILRMKLDGGGQERVVSGVGKSMLLDFHFKAGRLYWINTHSGVLSQADLDGTNKKKVLSLGKGISGLAVDWIENKIFWSSRKRGTIQRVDSDGKNKTTVLRNLSQPSSLAIDANERFLFWLSAGVTPSIQRSDTAGRVRTTVLKVPDRLLALAVDAVDRRLFWVQQGSGKPGALGSCDYNGNLINVVNINECALWNHGCSLGCENIPGSYFCTCPEGYLLLPDTKTCREIQPCVENATLCDHACTHTQEGDVCVCPVGSVLQPDGHSCKGCLSADGGGCSQVCVTLSPGRWECECQPGYQLQPDGQQCKATGPPAFLLFANGVDIRSVSMDGSGSRMLLEDPEGSLRAVDYDPVQSMVYFASPERKQIERISMDGESRELLLSTGPDSSPEGLALDWVNRKLYWTDRGSSSICRSGLDGQDREMLIFKKLLKPQGIAVHPQAQKLFWTDVGGHPAVERSRLDGLGREVLVSAGLVTPSGLALDFSSQRLYWSDLTTGVIESARMDGSDRRTLTQNQVGRPFAVAVFEDTLWVSNWGDNQLYRLNKKTGHSPEPLSVESVHPAAIVIIHPLNKPGADICLHGNGGCSQLCESRLGLAQCSCHSQHILSADGKTCLSKKTSSTGQCCSPSKILNTSEAYIALSADQDKCFSLSCDVNAQCVLEDTGAVCRCLSGFTGDGQICVDIDECTVGFAECVSVRSECVNTAGGYFCQCRSGFSGDGHHCIDIDECRLEMHSCDINAECLNTQGHYECRCRDGFSGSGFNCHAKSKDAPFRPTTSSTPDVTSPWRRSGVESCPSSYDSYCLYNGVCFYFPEMDSYGCKQVLNNELCKQILFCFVYSFRFNIAVTISINISSILLLLLLIINLGKSWALVYTGDQKSENSNNSASILHSFLI
;
A
#
# COMPACT_ATOMS: atom_id res chain seq x y z
N ARG A 1 62.58 -3.86 5.99
CA ARG A 1 62.85 -2.54 5.35
C ARG A 1 62.13 -2.52 4.01
N LEU A 2 61.47 -1.41 3.67
CA LEU A 2 60.61 -1.31 2.48
C LEU A 2 61.42 -1.40 1.17
N VAL A 3 60.85 -2.08 0.17
CA VAL A 3 60.81 -1.57 -1.22
C VAL A 3 59.44 -1.91 -1.82
N ASN A 4 58.63 -0.87 -1.98
CA ASN A 4 57.49 -0.67 -2.87
C ASN A 4 56.81 -1.90 -3.52
N ALA A 5 55.64 -2.25 -3.00
CA ALA A 5 54.54 -2.66 -3.86
C ALA A 5 54.02 -1.42 -4.62
N THR A 6 54.41 -1.26 -5.88
CA THR A 6 53.60 -0.50 -6.84
C THR A 6 52.63 -1.49 -7.48
N GLU A 7 51.47 -1.66 -6.86
CA GLU A 7 50.34 -2.31 -7.51
C GLU A 7 49.97 -1.50 -8.76
N VAL A 8 50.20 -2.12 -9.92
CA VAL A 8 49.71 -1.60 -11.19
C VAL A 8 48.25 -2.05 -11.32
N GLU A 9 47.38 -1.44 -10.51
CA GLU A 9 45.93 -1.55 -10.69
C GLU A 9 45.52 -0.81 -11.97
N ILE A 10 45.51 -1.54 -13.08
CA ILE A 10 44.89 -1.10 -14.32
C ILE A 10 43.38 -1.14 -14.10
N HIS A 11 42.79 -0.02 -13.66
CA HIS A 11 41.33 0.18 -13.70
C HIS A 11 40.85 0.22 -15.16
N ALA A 12 40.74 -0.96 -15.78
CA ALA A 12 40.17 -1.14 -17.10
C ALA A 12 38.68 -0.79 -17.04
N LYS A 13 38.29 0.26 -17.77
CA LYS A 13 36.89 0.71 -17.80
C LYS A 13 35.97 -0.35 -18.42
N PRO A 14 34.77 -0.54 -17.87
CA PRO A 14 33.80 -1.49 -18.42
C PRO A 14 33.37 -1.10 -19.83
N PHE A 15 33.10 -2.12 -20.65
CA PHE A 15 32.64 -2.01 -22.02
C PHE A 15 31.64 -3.13 -22.31
N LEU A 16 30.74 -2.89 -23.27
CA LEU A 16 29.71 -3.83 -23.68
C LEU A 16 30.15 -4.61 -24.91
N LEU A 17 29.87 -5.91 -24.94
CA LEU A 17 30.07 -6.79 -26.10
C LEU A 17 28.71 -7.18 -26.68
N ILE A 18 28.47 -6.85 -27.96
CA ILE A 18 27.19 -7.06 -28.63
C ILE A 18 27.39 -7.89 -29.90
N GLY A 19 26.66 -8.98 -30.04
CA GLY A 19 26.53 -9.71 -31.31
C GLY A 19 25.51 -9.03 -32.21
N LEU A 20 25.96 -8.31 -33.25
CA LEU A 20 25.09 -7.55 -34.14
C LEU A 20 25.29 -7.99 -35.60
N GLY A 21 24.26 -8.58 -36.19
CA GLY A 21 24.32 -9.13 -37.54
C GLY A 21 25.37 -10.23 -37.66
N ASN A 22 26.39 -10.03 -38.50
CA ASN A 22 27.47 -11.01 -38.77
C ASN A 22 28.80 -10.65 -38.07
N ALA A 23 28.76 -9.82 -37.03
CA ALA A 23 29.93 -9.37 -36.28
C ALA A 23 29.68 -9.33 -34.76
N ILE A 24 30.76 -9.40 -33.98
CA ILE A 24 30.76 -9.04 -32.56
C ILE A 24 31.42 -7.66 -32.44
N LEU A 25 30.71 -6.75 -31.78
CA LEU A 25 31.09 -5.36 -31.59
C LEU A 25 31.39 -5.10 -30.11
N ARG A 26 32.35 -4.23 -29.86
CA ARG A 26 32.69 -3.67 -28.56
C ARG A 26 32.27 -2.21 -28.53
N MET A 27 31.68 -1.77 -27.44
CA MET A 27 31.17 -0.40 -27.29
C MET A 27 31.41 0.08 -25.86
N LYS A 28 31.63 1.37 -25.65
CA LYS A 28 31.66 1.94 -24.30
C LYS A 28 30.24 2.00 -23.72
N LEU A 29 30.12 2.11 -22.41
CA LEU A 29 28.81 2.25 -21.74
C LEU A 29 28.09 3.57 -22.08
N ASP A 30 28.83 4.59 -22.54
CA ASP A 30 28.30 5.86 -23.03
C ASP A 30 27.72 5.78 -24.46
N GLY A 31 27.68 4.58 -25.07
CA GLY A 31 27.23 4.36 -26.46
C GLY A 31 28.28 4.75 -27.52
N GLY A 32 29.38 5.39 -27.12
CA GLY A 32 30.45 5.82 -28.00
C GLY A 32 31.48 4.73 -28.29
N GLY A 33 32.34 5.01 -29.29
CA GLY A 33 33.53 4.20 -29.57
C GLY A 33 33.22 2.75 -29.96
N GLN A 34 32.37 2.56 -30.97
CA GLN A 34 32.02 1.23 -31.47
C GLN A 34 33.16 0.61 -32.30
N GLU A 35 33.76 -0.45 -31.77
CA GLU A 35 34.86 -1.21 -32.37
C GLU A 35 34.37 -2.59 -32.84
N ARG A 36 34.84 -3.06 -34.00
CA ARG A 36 34.47 -4.39 -34.54
C ARG A 36 35.54 -5.42 -34.20
N VAL A 37 35.28 -6.25 -33.20
CA VAL A 37 36.23 -7.22 -32.66
C VAL A 37 36.32 -8.48 -33.53
N VAL A 38 35.20 -9.11 -33.87
CA VAL A 38 35.20 -10.35 -34.68
C VAL A 38 34.20 -10.25 -35.83
N SER A 39 34.63 -10.57 -37.04
CA SER A 39 33.79 -10.68 -38.24
C SER A 39 33.53 -12.13 -38.63
N GLY A 40 32.44 -12.38 -39.37
CA GLY A 40 32.12 -13.71 -39.88
C GLY A 40 31.78 -14.70 -38.76
N VAL A 41 30.81 -14.34 -37.92
CA VAL A 41 30.32 -15.14 -36.78
C VAL A 41 28.91 -15.72 -37.02
N GLY A 42 28.16 -15.15 -37.96
CA GLY A 42 26.82 -15.56 -38.40
C GLY A 42 25.67 -14.77 -37.76
N LYS A 43 24.53 -14.69 -38.47
CA LYS A 43 23.40 -13.79 -38.17
C LYS A 43 22.66 -14.01 -36.84
N SER A 44 22.88 -15.14 -36.16
CA SER A 44 22.27 -15.43 -34.87
C SER A 44 23.29 -16.20 -34.03
N MET A 45 23.68 -15.58 -32.93
CA MET A 45 24.73 -16.08 -32.05
C MET A 45 24.32 -15.96 -30.58
N LEU A 46 24.90 -16.83 -29.76
CA LEU A 46 24.97 -16.68 -28.32
C LEU A 46 26.44 -16.41 -28.00
N LEU A 47 26.74 -15.47 -27.11
CA LEU A 47 28.10 -15.09 -26.74
C LEU A 47 28.24 -15.03 -25.22
N ASP A 48 29.43 -15.35 -24.74
CA ASP A 48 29.86 -15.16 -23.35
C ASP A 48 31.40 -15.11 -23.30
N PHE A 49 32.01 -14.71 -22.19
CA PHE A 49 33.45 -14.47 -22.10
C PHE A 49 34.09 -15.06 -20.84
N HIS A 50 35.39 -15.32 -20.93
CA HIS A 50 36.23 -15.79 -19.84
C HIS A 50 37.14 -14.65 -19.40
N PHE A 51 36.75 -13.97 -18.32
CA PHE A 51 37.42 -12.77 -17.82
C PHE A 51 38.92 -13.00 -17.56
N LYS A 52 39.26 -14.02 -16.75
CA LYS A 52 40.65 -14.29 -16.32
C LYS A 52 41.57 -14.73 -17.46
N ALA A 53 41.04 -15.41 -18.48
CA ALA A 53 41.80 -15.85 -19.64
C ALA A 53 41.81 -14.85 -20.81
N GLY A 54 41.04 -13.75 -20.73
CA GLY A 54 40.93 -12.77 -21.79
C GLY A 54 40.29 -13.29 -23.08
N ARG A 55 39.39 -14.29 -23.00
CA ARG A 55 38.82 -14.99 -24.17
C ARG A 55 37.33 -14.74 -24.35
N LEU A 56 36.91 -14.67 -25.60
CA LEU A 56 35.53 -14.58 -26.04
C LEU A 56 35.08 -15.91 -26.64
N TYR A 57 33.90 -16.39 -26.24
CA TYR A 57 33.28 -17.61 -26.76
C TYR A 57 31.93 -17.28 -27.40
N TRP A 58 31.65 -17.85 -28.57
CA TRP A 58 30.31 -17.74 -29.18
C TRP A 58 29.88 -19.00 -29.91
N ILE A 59 28.58 -19.22 -29.94
CA ILE A 59 27.92 -20.28 -30.69
C ILE A 59 27.00 -19.65 -31.73
N ASN A 60 27.23 -19.97 -33.00
CA ASN A 60 26.29 -19.71 -34.06
C ASN A 60 25.13 -20.72 -33.99
N THR A 61 23.91 -20.25 -33.72
CA THR A 61 22.75 -21.11 -33.42
C THR A 61 22.28 -21.96 -34.61
N HIS A 62 22.55 -21.51 -35.84
CA HIS A 62 22.12 -22.13 -37.09
C HIS A 62 23.08 -23.23 -37.56
N SER A 63 24.38 -23.03 -37.39
CA SER A 63 25.42 -24.02 -37.73
C SER A 63 25.78 -24.93 -36.55
N GLY A 64 25.53 -24.49 -35.31
CA GLY A 64 25.88 -25.23 -34.10
C GLY A 64 27.38 -25.28 -33.83
N VAL A 65 28.16 -24.32 -34.30
CA VAL A 65 29.62 -24.28 -34.12
C VAL A 65 29.98 -23.37 -32.95
N LEU A 66 30.67 -23.94 -31.95
CA LEU A 66 31.34 -23.20 -30.87
C LEU A 66 32.71 -22.74 -31.37
N SER A 67 32.96 -21.44 -31.27
CA SER A 67 34.21 -20.79 -31.64
C SER A 67 34.72 -19.93 -30.48
N GLN A 68 36.03 -19.67 -30.48
CA GLN A 68 36.67 -18.76 -29.55
C GLN A 68 37.54 -17.75 -30.30
N ALA A 69 37.84 -16.63 -29.65
CA ALA A 69 38.87 -15.66 -29.99
C ALA A 69 39.39 -15.05 -28.68
N ASP A 70 40.49 -14.32 -28.73
CA ASP A 70 40.89 -13.45 -27.63
C ASP A 70 40.02 -12.16 -27.66
N LEU A 71 39.96 -11.39 -26.56
CA LEU A 71 39.06 -10.23 -26.44
C LEU A 71 39.38 -9.06 -27.40
N ASP A 72 40.57 -9.08 -28.00
CA ASP A 72 41.00 -8.17 -29.08
C ASP A 72 40.60 -8.67 -30.48
N GLY A 73 39.98 -9.84 -30.58
CA GLY A 73 39.56 -10.48 -31.83
C GLY A 73 40.62 -11.36 -32.48
N THR A 74 41.82 -11.44 -31.91
CA THR A 74 42.90 -12.28 -32.42
C THR A 74 42.68 -13.76 -32.08
N ASN A 75 43.54 -14.65 -32.63
CA ASN A 75 43.54 -16.09 -32.35
C ASN A 75 42.19 -16.81 -32.54
N LYS A 76 41.34 -16.33 -33.45
CA LYS A 76 40.06 -16.94 -33.82
C LYS A 76 40.22 -18.44 -34.16
N LYS A 77 39.65 -19.31 -33.33
CA LYS A 77 39.74 -20.78 -33.43
C LYS A 77 38.35 -21.42 -33.32
N LYS A 78 38.12 -22.46 -34.12
CA LYS A 78 36.94 -23.33 -33.98
C LYS A 78 37.21 -24.35 -32.87
N VAL A 79 36.37 -24.38 -31.84
CA VAL A 79 36.54 -25.28 -30.70
C VAL A 79 35.84 -26.61 -30.96
N LEU A 80 34.52 -26.59 -31.25
CA LEU A 80 33.74 -27.82 -31.40
C LEU A 80 32.49 -27.62 -32.28
N SER A 81 32.11 -28.65 -33.05
CA SER A 81 30.82 -28.72 -33.72
C SER A 81 29.80 -29.40 -32.79
N LEU A 82 28.82 -28.65 -32.28
CA LEU A 82 27.84 -29.10 -31.28
C LEU A 82 26.49 -29.53 -31.88
N GLY A 83 26.17 -29.07 -33.10
CA GLY A 83 24.93 -29.39 -33.81
C GLY A 83 23.81 -28.36 -33.60
N LYS A 84 22.73 -28.48 -34.38
CA LYS A 84 21.64 -27.49 -34.44
C LYS A 84 20.73 -27.53 -33.20
N GLY A 85 20.14 -26.39 -32.84
CA GLY A 85 19.14 -26.28 -31.77
C GLY A 85 19.71 -26.01 -30.38
N ILE A 86 20.72 -25.13 -30.31
CA ILE A 86 21.30 -24.60 -29.07
C ILE A 86 20.56 -23.30 -28.70
N SER A 87 20.32 -23.09 -27.42
CA SER A 87 19.37 -22.08 -26.90
C SER A 87 19.87 -21.26 -25.70
N GLY A 88 21.10 -21.51 -25.27
CA GLY A 88 21.79 -20.82 -24.17
C GLY A 88 23.26 -21.23 -24.15
N LEU A 89 24.13 -20.32 -23.72
CA LEU A 89 25.57 -20.46 -23.57
C LEU A 89 25.95 -19.74 -22.26
N ALA A 90 26.81 -20.34 -21.46
CA ALA A 90 27.43 -19.69 -20.30
C ALA A 90 28.84 -20.27 -20.06
N VAL A 91 29.77 -19.45 -19.54
CA VAL A 91 31.17 -19.81 -19.29
C VAL A 91 31.47 -19.73 -17.79
N ASP A 92 31.93 -20.84 -17.24
CA ASP A 92 32.53 -20.90 -15.90
C ASP A 92 34.02 -20.56 -16.01
N TRP A 93 34.37 -19.32 -15.67
CA TRP A 93 35.73 -18.79 -15.76
C TRP A 93 36.65 -19.25 -14.61
N ILE A 94 36.11 -19.95 -13.60
CA ILE A 94 36.88 -20.50 -12.47
C ILE A 94 37.30 -21.94 -12.80
N GLU A 95 36.37 -22.79 -13.19
CA GLU A 95 36.61 -24.21 -13.52
C GLU A 95 37.02 -24.43 -15.00
N ASN A 96 37.10 -23.36 -15.79
CA ASN A 96 37.39 -23.39 -17.24
C ASN A 96 36.43 -24.29 -18.04
N LYS A 97 35.13 -24.21 -17.73
CA LYS A 97 34.08 -25.02 -18.38
C LYS A 97 33.14 -24.14 -19.20
N ILE A 98 32.66 -24.65 -20.32
CA ILE A 98 31.68 -23.99 -21.18
C ILE A 98 30.40 -24.83 -21.16
N PHE A 99 29.29 -24.22 -20.76
CA PHE A 99 27.97 -24.83 -20.67
C PHE A 99 27.07 -24.36 -21.82
N TRP A 100 26.26 -25.25 -22.38
CA TRP A 100 25.22 -24.88 -23.33
C TRP A 100 23.95 -25.71 -23.15
N SER A 101 22.80 -25.09 -23.45
CA SER A 101 21.49 -25.73 -23.41
C SER A 101 21.00 -26.06 -24.81
N SER A 102 20.27 -27.17 -24.96
CA SER A 102 19.58 -27.50 -26.21
C SER A 102 18.08 -27.63 -25.99
N ARG A 103 17.32 -26.63 -26.49
CA ARG A 103 15.86 -26.58 -26.40
C ARG A 103 15.20 -27.84 -26.98
N LYS A 104 15.65 -28.33 -28.14
CA LYS A 104 15.07 -29.52 -28.80
C LYS A 104 15.44 -30.85 -28.14
N ARG A 105 16.59 -30.93 -27.47
CA ARG A 105 17.06 -32.17 -26.81
C ARG A 105 16.76 -32.22 -25.31
N GLY A 106 16.27 -31.13 -24.71
CA GLY A 106 15.98 -31.07 -23.28
C GLY A 106 17.20 -31.36 -22.40
N THR A 107 18.39 -30.90 -22.80
CA THR A 107 19.66 -31.19 -22.11
C THR A 107 20.48 -29.93 -21.89
N ILE A 108 21.24 -29.93 -20.79
CA ILE A 108 22.37 -29.02 -20.58
C ILE A 108 23.65 -29.87 -20.56
N GLN A 109 24.63 -29.45 -21.36
CA GLN A 109 25.91 -30.12 -21.52
C GLN A 109 27.04 -29.15 -21.19
N ARG A 110 28.20 -29.70 -20.79
CA ARG A 110 29.42 -28.93 -20.55
C ARG A 110 30.61 -29.54 -21.28
N VAL A 111 31.62 -28.73 -21.55
CA VAL A 111 32.89 -29.11 -22.16
C VAL A 111 34.01 -28.29 -21.51
N ASP A 112 35.23 -28.80 -21.52
CA ASP A 112 36.40 -28.02 -21.11
C ASP A 112 36.67 -26.90 -22.12
N SER A 113 37.31 -25.81 -21.72
CA SER A 113 37.64 -24.67 -22.59
C SER A 113 38.41 -25.06 -23.87
N ASP A 114 39.15 -26.17 -23.84
CA ASP A 114 39.89 -26.74 -24.97
C ASP A 114 39.03 -27.63 -25.91
N GLY A 115 37.71 -27.71 -25.68
CA GLY A 115 36.79 -28.55 -26.46
C GLY A 115 36.82 -30.05 -26.11
N LYS A 116 37.58 -30.45 -25.08
CA LYS A 116 37.73 -31.83 -24.61
C LYS A 116 36.74 -32.17 -23.47
N ASN A 117 36.59 -33.46 -23.16
CA ASN A 117 35.76 -33.97 -22.05
C ASN A 117 34.29 -33.49 -22.04
N LYS A 118 33.63 -33.52 -23.21
CA LYS A 118 32.20 -33.21 -23.32
C LYS A 118 31.37 -34.15 -22.44
N THR A 119 30.64 -33.59 -21.48
CA THR A 119 29.76 -34.30 -20.54
C THR A 119 28.34 -33.74 -20.56
N THR A 120 27.34 -34.56 -20.24
CA THR A 120 25.93 -34.12 -20.11
C THR A 120 25.62 -33.96 -18.63
N VAL A 121 25.25 -32.75 -18.21
CA VAL A 121 25.06 -32.39 -16.81
C VAL A 121 23.62 -32.65 -16.39
N LEU A 122 22.65 -32.20 -17.21
CA LEU A 122 21.23 -32.37 -16.96
C LEU A 122 20.50 -32.92 -18.19
N ARG A 123 19.49 -33.76 -17.96
CA ARG A 123 18.63 -34.41 -18.96
C ARG A 123 17.15 -34.17 -18.62
N ASN A 124 16.27 -34.46 -19.59
CA ASN A 124 14.80 -34.37 -19.45
C ASN A 124 14.31 -32.98 -18.99
N LEU A 125 14.87 -31.93 -19.58
CA LEU A 125 14.49 -30.53 -19.33
C LEU A 125 13.42 -30.05 -20.33
N SER A 126 12.41 -29.35 -19.81
CA SER A 126 11.33 -28.72 -20.57
C SER A 126 11.81 -27.47 -21.32
N GLN A 127 12.28 -27.66 -22.55
CA GLN A 127 12.69 -26.59 -23.47
C GLN A 127 13.63 -25.54 -22.86
N PRO A 128 14.83 -25.93 -22.35
CA PRO A 128 15.73 -25.00 -21.68
C PRO A 128 16.23 -23.91 -22.64
N SER A 129 16.31 -22.67 -22.18
CA SER A 129 16.85 -21.53 -22.94
C SER A 129 17.34 -20.41 -22.01
N SER A 130 18.32 -19.64 -22.45
CA SER A 130 19.14 -18.75 -21.62
C SER A 130 19.85 -19.51 -20.49
N LEU A 131 21.14 -19.23 -20.32
CA LEU A 131 21.96 -19.79 -19.24
C LEU A 131 22.68 -18.64 -18.58
N ALA A 132 22.76 -18.70 -17.26
CA ALA A 132 23.60 -17.82 -16.45
C ALA A 132 24.26 -18.66 -15.35
N ILE A 133 25.49 -18.31 -14.99
CA ILE A 133 26.30 -19.02 -13.99
C ILE A 133 26.82 -18.00 -12.99
N ASP A 134 26.65 -18.28 -11.71
CA ASP A 134 27.52 -17.71 -10.69
C ASP A 134 28.63 -18.73 -10.43
N ALA A 135 29.86 -18.39 -10.86
CA ALA A 135 31.01 -19.26 -10.69
C ALA A 135 31.50 -19.29 -9.23
N ASN A 136 31.24 -18.24 -8.44
CA ASN A 136 31.67 -18.14 -7.05
C ASN A 136 30.87 -19.10 -6.16
N GLU A 137 29.54 -19.04 -6.25
CA GLU A 137 28.62 -19.94 -5.52
C GLU A 137 28.41 -21.29 -6.24
N ARG A 138 28.97 -21.46 -7.45
CA ARG A 138 28.84 -22.64 -8.32
C ARG A 138 27.39 -23.00 -8.64
N PHE A 139 26.55 -21.99 -8.84
CA PHE A 139 25.16 -22.16 -9.29
C PHE A 139 25.01 -21.95 -10.80
N LEU A 140 24.20 -22.82 -11.40
CA LEU A 140 23.78 -22.80 -12.80
C LEU A 140 22.28 -22.52 -12.87
N PHE A 141 21.89 -21.45 -13.57
CA PHE A 141 20.50 -21.05 -13.75
C PHE A 141 20.06 -21.13 -15.22
N TRP A 142 18.79 -21.49 -15.46
CA TRP A 142 18.20 -21.52 -16.80
C TRP A 142 16.70 -21.22 -16.79
N LEU A 143 16.18 -20.76 -17.93
CA LEU A 143 14.74 -20.63 -18.16
C LEU A 143 14.19 -21.93 -18.78
N SER A 144 13.01 -22.33 -18.35
CA SER A 144 12.30 -23.54 -18.78
C SER A 144 10.94 -23.17 -19.36
N ALA A 145 10.79 -23.29 -20.69
CA ALA A 145 9.57 -22.93 -21.42
C ALA A 145 8.58 -24.12 -21.52
N GLY A 146 8.16 -24.64 -20.36
CA GLY A 146 7.14 -25.69 -20.24
C GLY A 146 5.71 -25.13 -20.24
N VAL A 147 4.74 -25.96 -19.84
CA VAL A 147 3.32 -25.57 -19.66
C VAL A 147 3.18 -24.37 -18.72
N THR A 148 4.02 -24.32 -17.68
CA THR A 148 4.28 -23.11 -16.89
C THR A 148 5.75 -22.71 -17.07
N PRO A 149 6.04 -21.49 -17.59
CA PRO A 149 7.38 -20.94 -17.61
C PRO A 149 8.00 -20.92 -16.20
N SER A 150 9.27 -21.25 -16.09
CA SER A 150 9.97 -21.29 -14.80
C SER A 150 11.45 -20.98 -14.90
N ILE A 151 11.98 -20.37 -13.84
CA ILE A 151 13.42 -20.21 -13.58
C ILE A 151 13.84 -21.39 -12.71
N GLN A 152 14.90 -22.09 -13.13
CA GLN A 152 15.40 -23.28 -12.45
C GLN A 152 16.89 -23.12 -12.13
N ARG A 153 17.30 -23.67 -10.99
CA ARG A 153 18.68 -23.65 -10.46
C ARG A 153 19.19 -25.07 -10.28
N SER A 154 20.48 -25.25 -10.48
CA SER A 154 21.23 -26.44 -10.10
C SER A 154 22.65 -26.06 -9.67
N ASP A 155 23.37 -26.97 -9.04
CA ASP A 155 24.83 -26.90 -8.93
C ASP A 155 25.49 -27.13 -10.31
N THR A 156 26.70 -26.63 -10.54
CA THR A 156 27.45 -26.84 -11.80
C THR A 156 27.77 -28.32 -12.11
N ALA A 157 27.52 -29.24 -11.17
CA ALA A 157 27.60 -30.69 -11.36
C ALA A 157 26.25 -31.38 -11.63
N GLY A 158 25.10 -30.69 -11.51
CA GLY A 158 23.78 -31.21 -11.87
C GLY A 158 23.16 -32.19 -10.87
N ARG A 159 23.61 -32.19 -9.61
CA ARG A 159 23.18 -33.13 -8.55
C ARG A 159 21.85 -32.73 -7.91
N VAL A 160 21.63 -31.44 -7.69
CA VAL A 160 20.43 -30.89 -7.05
C VAL A 160 19.73 -29.96 -8.03
N ARG A 161 18.44 -30.17 -8.29
CA ARG A 161 17.63 -29.34 -9.18
C ARG A 161 16.48 -28.71 -8.38
N THR A 162 16.42 -27.39 -8.38
CA THR A 162 15.40 -26.60 -7.68
C THR A 162 14.66 -25.73 -8.68
N THR A 163 13.34 -25.60 -8.52
CA THR A 163 12.57 -24.56 -9.23
C THR A 163 12.60 -23.32 -8.36
N VAL A 164 13.20 -22.24 -8.85
CA VAL A 164 13.35 -20.97 -8.11
C VAL A 164 12.04 -20.18 -8.17
N LEU A 165 11.49 -20.05 -9.38
CA LEU A 165 10.25 -19.31 -9.62
C LEU A 165 9.45 -19.94 -10.76
N LYS A 166 8.12 -19.91 -10.64
CA LYS A 166 7.18 -20.16 -11.75
C LYS A 166 6.53 -18.83 -12.10
N VAL A 167 6.45 -18.54 -13.39
CA VAL A 167 5.94 -17.26 -13.91
C VAL A 167 4.87 -17.59 -14.96
N PRO A 168 3.69 -16.95 -14.96
CA PRO A 168 2.67 -17.21 -15.97
C PRO A 168 3.08 -16.68 -17.35
N ASP A 169 3.82 -15.58 -17.39
CA ASP A 169 4.30 -14.91 -18.60
C ASP A 169 5.55 -15.58 -19.20
N ARG A 170 5.79 -15.33 -20.49
CA ARG A 170 6.89 -15.96 -21.23
C ARG A 170 8.23 -15.31 -20.88
N LEU A 171 9.14 -16.12 -20.35
CA LEU A 171 10.51 -15.69 -20.01
C LEU A 171 11.40 -15.63 -21.27
N LEU A 172 12.16 -14.53 -21.41
CA LEU A 172 12.99 -14.24 -22.59
C LEU A 172 14.49 -14.32 -22.33
N ALA A 173 14.96 -13.67 -21.26
CA ALA A 173 16.38 -13.56 -20.91
C ALA A 173 16.56 -13.65 -19.39
N LEU A 174 17.75 -14.07 -18.96
CA LEU A 174 18.16 -14.24 -17.57
C LEU A 174 19.57 -13.67 -17.38
N ALA A 175 19.77 -12.91 -16.32
CA ALA A 175 21.06 -12.40 -15.87
C ALA A 175 21.21 -12.65 -14.36
N VAL A 176 22.47 -12.66 -13.90
CA VAL A 176 22.85 -12.91 -12.51
C VAL A 176 23.70 -11.74 -12.05
N ASP A 177 23.33 -11.16 -10.91
CA ASP A 177 24.23 -10.36 -10.10
C ASP A 177 24.88 -11.29 -9.05
N ALA A 178 26.21 -11.40 -9.11
CA ALA A 178 27.01 -12.23 -8.23
C ALA A 178 27.51 -11.47 -6.97
N VAL A 179 27.36 -10.15 -6.92
CA VAL A 179 27.71 -9.33 -5.75
C VAL A 179 26.52 -9.31 -4.79
N ASP A 180 25.34 -8.94 -5.30
CA ASP A 180 24.11 -8.84 -4.52
C ASP A 180 23.33 -10.16 -4.42
N ARG A 181 23.90 -11.26 -4.98
CA ARG A 181 23.28 -12.60 -5.05
C ARG A 181 21.83 -12.58 -5.57
N ARG A 182 21.62 -11.82 -6.65
CA ARG A 182 20.30 -11.48 -7.19
C ARG A 182 20.13 -11.96 -8.64
N LEU A 183 18.94 -12.43 -8.99
CA LEU A 183 18.55 -12.79 -10.35
C LEU A 183 17.78 -11.65 -11.00
N PHE A 184 17.96 -11.48 -12.31
CA PHE A 184 17.16 -10.58 -13.14
C PHE A 184 16.65 -11.32 -14.37
N TRP A 185 15.37 -11.19 -14.69
CA TRP A 185 14.77 -11.81 -15.87
C TRP A 185 13.86 -10.85 -16.62
N VAL A 186 13.74 -11.05 -17.94
CA VAL A 186 12.76 -10.36 -18.77
C VAL A 186 11.59 -11.30 -19.03
N GLN A 187 10.37 -10.85 -18.71
CA GLN A 187 9.12 -11.56 -18.98
C GLN A 187 8.25 -10.78 -19.96
N GLN A 188 7.51 -11.48 -20.82
CA GLN A 188 6.61 -10.88 -21.80
C GLN A 188 5.27 -11.64 -21.80
N GLY A 189 4.18 -10.95 -21.45
CA GLY A 189 2.83 -11.51 -21.51
C GLY A 189 2.22 -11.42 -22.91
N SER A 190 1.24 -12.25 -23.20
CA SER A 190 0.43 -12.10 -24.42
C SER A 190 -0.47 -10.86 -24.31
N GLY A 191 -0.14 -9.80 -25.05
CA GLY A 191 -0.87 -8.52 -24.98
C GLY A 191 -0.47 -7.63 -23.79
N LYS A 192 0.61 -7.96 -23.07
CA LYS A 192 1.24 -7.09 -22.06
C LYS A 192 2.64 -6.68 -22.55
N PRO A 193 3.18 -5.51 -22.18
CA PRO A 193 4.57 -5.18 -22.46
C PRO A 193 5.55 -6.07 -21.68
N GLY A 194 6.84 -5.90 -21.98
CA GLY A 194 7.91 -6.66 -21.36
C GLY A 194 8.31 -6.06 -20.01
N ALA A 195 8.20 -6.82 -18.93
CA ALA A 195 8.61 -6.37 -17.59
C ALA A 195 9.96 -6.99 -17.18
N LEU A 196 10.72 -6.26 -16.34
CA LEU A 196 11.94 -6.74 -15.71
C LEU A 196 11.63 -7.23 -14.29
N GLY A 197 11.72 -8.53 -14.07
CA GLY A 197 11.58 -9.13 -12.74
C GLY A 197 12.93 -9.37 -12.07
N SER A 198 12.98 -9.32 -10.75
CA SER A 198 14.18 -9.59 -9.98
C SER A 198 13.92 -10.18 -8.59
N CYS A 199 14.68 -11.21 -8.20
CA CYS A 199 14.52 -11.95 -6.93
C CYS A 199 15.87 -12.47 -6.39
N ASP A 200 15.90 -12.99 -5.17
CA ASP A 200 17.07 -13.71 -4.65
C ASP A 200 17.29 -15.07 -5.36
N TYR A 201 18.41 -15.74 -5.10
CA TYR A 201 18.70 -17.05 -5.71
C TYR A 201 17.72 -18.17 -5.32
N ASN A 202 16.88 -17.98 -4.30
CA ASN A 202 15.90 -18.95 -3.78
C ASN A 202 14.46 -18.68 -4.26
N GLY A 203 14.17 -17.48 -4.79
CA GLY A 203 12.85 -17.06 -5.28
C GLY A 203 12.13 -16.06 -4.38
N ASN A 204 12.75 -15.54 -3.32
CA ASN A 204 12.16 -14.55 -2.42
C ASN A 204 12.46 -13.11 -2.88
N LEU A 205 11.83 -12.13 -2.22
CA LEU A 205 12.03 -10.68 -2.47
C LEU A 205 11.82 -10.31 -3.96
N ILE A 206 10.73 -10.84 -4.54
CA ILE A 206 10.34 -10.62 -5.93
C ILE A 206 9.93 -9.16 -6.11
N ASN A 207 10.80 -8.39 -6.76
CA ASN A 207 10.51 -7.04 -7.23
C ASN A 207 10.34 -7.10 -8.75
N VAL A 208 9.17 -6.70 -9.26
CA VAL A 208 8.99 -6.42 -10.68
C VAL A 208 9.25 -4.93 -10.87
N VAL A 209 10.39 -4.60 -11.48
CA VAL A 209 10.78 -3.21 -11.73
C VAL A 209 9.96 -2.70 -12.91
N ASN A 210 9.10 -1.73 -12.64
CA ASN A 210 8.42 -0.99 -13.68
C ASN A 210 9.39 -0.04 -14.39
N ILE A 211 9.35 -0.01 -15.72
CA ILE A 211 10.06 0.97 -16.54
C ILE A 211 9.05 2.10 -16.81
N ASN A 212 9.35 3.34 -16.45
CA ASN A 212 8.44 4.45 -16.75
C ASN A 212 8.50 4.81 -18.24
N GLU A 213 7.63 4.21 -19.06
CA GLU A 213 7.65 4.45 -20.50
C GLU A 213 7.16 5.86 -20.90
N CYS A 214 6.35 6.53 -20.07
CA CYS A 214 5.90 7.90 -20.32
C CYS A 214 7.05 8.92 -20.27
N ALA A 215 8.13 8.62 -19.52
CA ALA A 215 9.32 9.48 -19.45
C ALA A 215 10.09 9.58 -20.79
N LEU A 216 9.81 8.71 -21.76
CA LEU A 216 10.38 8.73 -23.10
C LEU A 216 9.33 9.20 -24.13
N TRP A 217 9.30 10.52 -24.33
CA TRP A 217 8.54 11.18 -25.42
C TRP A 217 7.03 10.87 -25.41
N ASN A 218 6.44 10.78 -24.21
CA ASN A 218 5.05 10.41 -23.98
C ASN A 218 4.65 9.05 -24.59
N HIS A 219 5.62 8.24 -25.01
CA HIS A 219 5.50 7.03 -25.85
C HIS A 219 4.51 7.15 -27.03
N GLY A 220 4.33 8.36 -27.57
CA GLY A 220 3.38 8.65 -28.65
C GLY A 220 1.92 8.86 -28.23
N CYS A 221 1.63 9.09 -26.94
CA CYS A 221 0.35 9.61 -26.47
C CYS A 221 0.21 11.11 -26.80
N SER A 222 -0.97 11.54 -27.25
CA SER A 222 -1.15 12.91 -27.75
C SER A 222 -1.31 13.99 -26.68
N LEU A 223 -2.01 13.72 -25.57
CA LEU A 223 -2.26 14.71 -24.50
C LEU A 223 -1.77 14.25 -23.12
N GLY A 224 -2.14 13.05 -22.67
CA GLY A 224 -1.70 12.48 -21.39
C GLY A 224 -1.12 11.07 -21.51
N CYS A 225 -0.24 10.70 -20.59
CA CYS A 225 0.35 9.36 -20.48
C CYS A 225 0.48 9.00 -19.00
N GLU A 226 -0.08 7.87 -18.60
CA GLU A 226 0.06 7.32 -17.25
C GLU A 226 0.83 6.01 -17.26
N ASN A 227 1.75 5.88 -16.31
CA ASN A 227 2.68 4.76 -16.19
C ASN A 227 2.19 3.77 -15.12
N ILE A 228 2.00 2.51 -15.51
CA ILE A 228 1.52 1.40 -14.67
C ILE A 228 2.56 0.27 -14.61
N PRO A 229 2.56 -0.61 -13.59
CA PRO A 229 3.56 -1.68 -13.47
C PRO A 229 3.69 -2.61 -14.70
N GLY A 230 4.66 -2.31 -15.57
CA GLY A 230 4.96 -3.02 -16.81
C GLY A 230 4.25 -2.50 -18.06
N SER A 231 3.71 -1.28 -18.07
CA SER A 231 3.13 -0.61 -19.25
C SER A 231 2.89 0.88 -19.02
N TYR A 232 2.63 1.62 -20.10
CA TYR A 232 1.92 2.88 -20.05
C TYR A 232 0.53 2.74 -20.69
N PHE A 233 -0.34 3.72 -20.45
CA PHE A 233 -1.53 3.96 -21.26
C PHE A 233 -1.73 5.46 -21.47
N CYS A 234 -2.37 5.83 -22.57
CA CYS A 234 -2.63 7.24 -22.89
C CYS A 234 -3.91 7.71 -22.20
N THR A 235 -3.86 8.90 -21.60
CA THR A 235 -5.00 9.58 -20.99
C THR A 235 -5.33 10.85 -21.76
N CYS A 236 -6.58 11.31 -21.63
CA CYS A 236 -7.05 12.56 -22.21
C CYS A 236 -7.61 13.44 -21.08
N PRO A 237 -7.36 14.76 -21.09
CA PRO A 237 -7.97 15.69 -20.13
C PRO A 237 -9.49 15.77 -20.35
N GLU A 238 -10.22 16.33 -19.37
CA GLU A 238 -11.67 16.51 -19.49
C GLU A 238 -12.04 17.29 -20.75
N GLY A 239 -13.13 16.87 -21.40
CA GLY A 239 -13.54 17.37 -22.72
C GLY A 239 -12.84 16.70 -23.91
N TYR A 240 -11.95 15.71 -23.71
CA TYR A 240 -11.29 14.98 -24.79
C TYR A 240 -11.46 13.46 -24.67
N LEU A 241 -11.70 12.79 -25.80
CA LEU A 241 -11.88 11.34 -25.91
C LEU A 241 -10.66 10.67 -26.56
N LEU A 242 -10.17 9.57 -25.97
CA LEU A 242 -9.14 8.71 -26.58
C LEU A 242 -9.74 7.88 -27.73
N LEU A 243 -9.15 7.99 -28.92
CA LEU A 243 -9.57 7.25 -30.10
C LEU A 243 -9.22 5.75 -30.03
N PRO A 244 -9.82 4.90 -30.90
CA PRO A 244 -9.52 3.46 -30.94
C PRO A 244 -8.07 3.08 -31.27
N ASP A 245 -7.24 4.05 -31.67
CA ASP A 245 -5.79 3.89 -31.81
C ASP A 245 -5.04 3.83 -30.46
N THR A 246 -5.75 4.05 -29.35
CA THR A 246 -5.26 4.08 -27.96
C THR A 246 -4.20 5.15 -27.68
N LYS A 247 -4.08 6.17 -28.55
CA LYS A 247 -3.01 7.18 -28.49
C LYS A 247 -3.47 8.62 -28.73
N THR A 248 -4.49 8.83 -29.55
CA THR A 248 -4.89 10.16 -30.00
C THR A 248 -6.15 10.61 -29.28
N CYS A 249 -6.11 11.79 -28.66
CA CYS A 249 -7.23 12.44 -28.00
C CYS A 249 -7.93 13.42 -28.95
N ARG A 250 -9.26 13.39 -29.02
CA ARG A 250 -10.08 14.32 -29.81
C ARG A 250 -11.11 15.01 -28.92
N GLU A 251 -11.29 16.31 -29.12
CA GLU A 251 -12.26 17.12 -28.38
C GLU A 251 -13.70 16.59 -28.54
N ILE A 252 -14.45 16.59 -27.45
CA ILE A 252 -15.84 16.16 -27.36
C ILE A 252 -16.72 17.39 -27.64
N GLN A 253 -17.22 17.50 -28.87
CA GLN A 253 -18.28 18.46 -29.17
C GLN A 253 -19.62 17.91 -28.64
N PRO A 254 -20.37 18.66 -27.82
CA PRO A 254 -21.67 18.21 -27.33
C PRO A 254 -22.70 18.12 -28.46
N CYS A 255 -23.46 17.03 -28.51
CA CYS A 255 -24.57 16.88 -29.44
C CYS A 255 -25.72 17.83 -29.06
N VAL A 256 -26.52 18.25 -30.04
CA VAL A 256 -27.68 19.10 -29.80
C VAL A 256 -28.75 18.32 -29.03
N GLU A 257 -29.32 18.93 -28.00
CA GLU A 257 -30.34 18.33 -27.14
C GLU A 257 -31.55 17.80 -27.96
N ASN A 258 -31.94 16.54 -27.67
CA ASN A 258 -33.15 15.80 -28.11
C ASN A 258 -33.04 14.73 -29.22
N ALA A 259 -31.87 14.10 -29.48
CA ALA A 259 -31.79 13.01 -30.49
C ALA A 259 -31.01 11.73 -30.12
N THR A 260 -30.43 11.57 -28.92
CA THR A 260 -29.67 10.36 -28.55
C THR A 260 -29.99 9.87 -27.13
N LEU A 261 -30.42 8.61 -26.98
CA LEU A 261 -30.70 7.96 -25.68
C LEU A 261 -29.44 7.56 -24.88
N CYS A 262 -28.33 8.30 -24.99
CA CYS A 262 -27.07 7.92 -24.33
C CYS A 262 -27.10 8.21 -22.81
N ASP A 263 -26.69 7.24 -21.98
CA ASP A 263 -26.60 7.42 -20.51
C ASP A 263 -25.51 8.44 -20.08
N HIS A 264 -24.47 8.65 -20.89
CA HIS A 264 -23.28 9.41 -20.51
C HIS A 264 -22.89 10.48 -21.54
N ALA A 265 -22.22 10.07 -22.64
CA ALA A 265 -21.76 10.99 -23.68
C ALA A 265 -22.12 10.46 -25.09
N CYS A 266 -22.09 11.34 -26.08
CA CYS A 266 -22.36 11.05 -27.48
C CYS A 266 -21.24 11.64 -28.36
N THR A 267 -20.97 11.02 -29.50
CA THR A 267 -20.04 11.56 -30.51
C THR A 267 -20.63 11.41 -31.91
N HIS A 268 -20.59 12.49 -32.69
CA HIS A 268 -20.99 12.46 -34.09
C HIS A 268 -19.89 11.80 -34.94
N THR A 269 -20.26 10.75 -35.66
CA THR A 269 -19.39 10.08 -36.66
C THR A 269 -19.92 10.34 -38.07
N GLN A 270 -19.21 9.90 -39.11
CA GLN A 270 -19.71 10.02 -40.50
C GLN A 270 -20.83 9.01 -40.83
N GLU A 271 -21.09 8.04 -39.94
CA GLU A 271 -22.13 7.01 -40.10
C GLU A 271 -23.29 7.18 -39.09
N GLY A 272 -23.25 8.20 -38.23
CA GLY A 272 -24.30 8.53 -37.24
C GLY A 272 -23.74 8.94 -35.87
N ASP A 273 -24.63 9.29 -34.94
CA ASP A 273 -24.27 9.58 -33.55
C ASP A 273 -24.09 8.28 -32.75
N VAL A 274 -22.97 8.17 -32.03
CA VAL A 274 -22.59 6.97 -31.26
C VAL A 274 -22.38 7.34 -29.79
N CYS A 275 -23.04 6.61 -28.88
CA CYS A 275 -22.86 6.79 -27.45
C CYS A 275 -21.49 6.30 -26.97
N VAL A 276 -20.90 6.99 -26.01
CA VAL A 276 -19.56 6.71 -25.49
C VAL A 276 -19.58 6.68 -23.96
N CYS A 277 -18.86 5.71 -23.40
CA CYS A 277 -18.84 5.41 -21.98
C CYS A 277 -17.55 5.90 -21.29
N PRO A 278 -17.62 6.28 -20.00
CA PRO A 278 -16.45 6.74 -19.25
C PRO A 278 -15.41 5.63 -19.03
N VAL A 279 -14.17 6.04 -18.69
CA VAL A 279 -13.04 5.14 -18.46
C VAL A 279 -13.40 4.03 -17.46
N GLY A 280 -13.09 2.79 -17.82
CA GLY A 280 -13.41 1.61 -16.99
C GLY A 280 -14.84 1.07 -17.16
N SER A 281 -15.59 1.53 -18.17
CA SER A 281 -16.92 0.99 -18.52
C SER A 281 -17.06 0.64 -20.01
N VAL A 282 -18.04 -0.21 -20.33
CA VAL A 282 -18.31 -0.77 -21.66
C VAL A 282 -19.75 -0.46 -22.06
N LEU A 283 -19.94 -0.05 -23.32
CA LEU A 283 -21.27 0.20 -23.89
C LEU A 283 -22.04 -1.12 -24.02
N GLN A 284 -23.29 -1.13 -23.55
CA GLN A 284 -24.16 -2.30 -23.58
C GLN A 284 -24.70 -2.56 -25.01
N PRO A 285 -25.26 -3.77 -25.28
CA PRO A 285 -25.78 -4.12 -26.60
C PRO A 285 -26.97 -3.27 -27.09
N ASP A 286 -27.53 -2.43 -26.21
CA ASP A 286 -28.53 -1.42 -26.54
C ASP A 286 -27.95 -0.20 -27.29
N GLY A 287 -26.62 -0.06 -27.34
CA GLY A 287 -25.94 1.07 -27.96
C GLY A 287 -26.02 2.38 -27.18
N HIS A 288 -26.52 2.34 -25.93
CA HIS A 288 -26.95 3.51 -25.17
C HIS A 288 -26.47 3.53 -23.71
N SER A 289 -26.50 2.38 -23.03
CA SER A 289 -26.20 2.28 -21.60
C SER A 289 -24.75 1.86 -21.34
N CYS A 290 -24.16 2.28 -20.22
CA CYS A 290 -22.75 1.99 -19.88
C CYS A 290 -22.63 1.11 -18.64
N LYS A 291 -21.82 0.02 -18.71
CA LYS A 291 -21.54 -0.88 -17.59
C LYS A 291 -20.07 -0.89 -17.18
N GLY A 292 -19.77 -0.56 -15.92
CA GLY A 292 -18.43 -0.58 -15.31
C GLY A 292 -18.46 -0.06 -13.87
N CYS A 293 -17.30 0.22 -13.25
CA CYS A 293 -17.27 0.64 -11.83
C CYS A 293 -18.03 1.94 -11.51
N LEU A 294 -18.21 2.82 -12.49
CA LEU A 294 -18.96 4.07 -12.35
C LEU A 294 -20.48 3.89 -12.53
N SER A 295 -20.93 2.73 -13.03
CA SER A 295 -22.35 2.43 -13.22
C SER A 295 -23.07 2.24 -11.89
N ALA A 296 -24.40 2.39 -11.88
CA ALA A 296 -25.20 2.26 -10.66
C ALA A 296 -25.06 0.88 -9.97
N ASP A 297 -24.77 -0.19 -10.71
CA ASP A 297 -24.50 -1.53 -10.16
C ASP A 297 -23.07 -1.71 -9.60
N GLY A 298 -22.18 -0.72 -9.77
CA GLY A 298 -20.77 -0.81 -9.39
C GLY A 298 -20.02 -1.90 -10.17
N GLY A 299 -20.31 -2.03 -11.46
CA GLY A 299 -19.75 -3.07 -12.33
C GLY A 299 -20.24 -4.48 -12.02
N GLY A 300 -21.21 -4.64 -11.11
CA GLY A 300 -21.66 -5.92 -10.55
C GLY A 300 -20.87 -6.38 -9.31
N CYS A 301 -19.79 -5.70 -8.92
CA CYS A 301 -18.92 -6.13 -7.82
C CYS A 301 -19.54 -5.88 -6.44
N SER A 302 -19.82 -6.92 -5.66
CA SER A 302 -20.48 -6.87 -4.33
C SER A 302 -19.94 -5.74 -3.41
N GLN A 303 -18.62 -5.67 -3.27
CA GLN A 303 -17.93 -4.72 -2.38
C GLN A 303 -17.08 -3.71 -3.14
N VAL A 304 -15.89 -4.11 -3.62
CA VAL A 304 -14.92 -3.21 -4.27
C VAL A 304 -14.85 -3.50 -5.76
N CYS A 305 -14.91 -2.45 -6.58
CA CYS A 305 -14.72 -2.52 -8.03
C CYS A 305 -13.42 -1.79 -8.39
N VAL A 306 -12.47 -2.51 -8.99
CA VAL A 306 -11.16 -1.98 -9.36
C VAL A 306 -11.06 -1.90 -10.88
N THR A 307 -10.84 -0.69 -11.41
CA THR A 307 -10.63 -0.48 -12.85
C THR A 307 -9.21 -0.87 -13.24
N LEU A 308 -9.06 -1.88 -14.10
CA LEU A 308 -7.77 -2.37 -14.59
C LEU A 308 -7.32 -1.71 -15.89
N SER A 309 -8.27 -1.33 -16.76
CA SER A 309 -8.00 -0.63 -18.01
C SER A 309 -9.27 0.09 -18.50
N PRO A 310 -9.17 1.02 -19.47
CA PRO A 310 -10.35 1.53 -20.16
C PRO A 310 -11.16 0.36 -20.74
N GLY A 311 -12.39 0.16 -20.25
CA GLY A 311 -13.26 -0.97 -20.62
C GLY A 311 -13.04 -2.30 -19.88
N ARG A 312 -12.23 -2.37 -18.81
CA ARG A 312 -12.12 -3.58 -17.96
C ARG A 312 -11.99 -3.24 -16.48
N TRP A 313 -12.76 -3.95 -15.66
CA TRP A 313 -12.68 -3.93 -14.21
C TRP A 313 -12.60 -5.36 -13.65
N GLU A 314 -12.20 -5.49 -12.39
CA GLU A 314 -12.35 -6.70 -11.59
C GLU A 314 -12.92 -6.36 -10.20
N CYS A 315 -13.39 -7.39 -9.50
CA CYS A 315 -14.04 -7.24 -8.21
C CYS A 315 -13.12 -7.75 -7.09
N GLU A 316 -12.91 -6.93 -6.06
CA GLU A 316 -12.17 -7.31 -4.86
C GLU A 316 -13.12 -7.34 -3.64
N CYS A 317 -12.74 -8.15 -2.65
CA CYS A 317 -13.45 -8.30 -1.39
C CYS A 317 -12.61 -7.78 -0.23
N GLN A 318 -13.28 -7.23 0.78
CA GLN A 318 -12.63 -6.71 1.98
C GLN A 318 -12.11 -7.83 2.90
N PRO A 319 -11.18 -7.52 3.82
CA PRO A 319 -10.69 -8.48 4.80
C PRO A 319 -11.83 -9.19 5.55
N GLY A 320 -11.81 -10.52 5.53
CA GLY A 320 -12.89 -11.36 6.09
C GLY A 320 -13.94 -11.81 5.09
N TYR A 321 -13.91 -11.35 3.84
CA TYR A 321 -14.78 -11.83 2.76
C TYR A 321 -13.98 -12.61 1.70
N GLN A 322 -14.62 -13.61 1.08
CA GLN A 322 -14.06 -14.39 -0.02
C GLN A 322 -14.87 -14.19 -1.31
N LEU A 323 -14.16 -13.86 -2.39
CA LEU A 323 -14.73 -13.75 -3.73
C LEU A 323 -15.23 -15.12 -4.19
N GLN A 324 -16.49 -15.16 -4.62
CA GLN A 324 -17.12 -16.37 -5.13
C GLN A 324 -16.58 -16.72 -6.54
N PRO A 325 -16.77 -17.96 -7.03
CA PRO A 325 -16.34 -18.37 -8.37
C PRO A 325 -16.98 -17.60 -9.54
N ASP A 326 -17.99 -16.76 -9.28
CA ASP A 326 -18.60 -15.84 -10.24
C ASP A 326 -17.74 -14.59 -10.52
N GLY A 327 -16.72 -14.33 -9.69
CA GLY A 327 -15.85 -13.17 -9.79
C GLY A 327 -16.54 -11.84 -9.45
N GLN A 328 -17.71 -11.86 -8.79
CA GLN A 328 -18.51 -10.66 -8.49
C GLN A 328 -19.02 -10.62 -7.04
N GLN A 329 -19.43 -11.75 -6.46
CA GLN A 329 -20.01 -11.79 -5.11
C GLN A 329 -18.96 -12.01 -4.01
N CYS A 330 -19.07 -11.28 -2.90
CA CYS A 330 -18.20 -11.40 -1.73
C CYS A 330 -18.98 -12.00 -0.56
N LYS A 331 -18.65 -13.24 -0.15
CA LYS A 331 -19.29 -13.89 1.00
C LYS A 331 -18.42 -13.82 2.25
N ALA A 332 -19.06 -13.69 3.40
CA ALA A 332 -18.41 -13.62 4.70
C ALA A 332 -17.69 -14.95 5.02
N THR A 333 -16.49 -14.83 5.59
CA THR A 333 -15.77 -15.96 6.19
C THR A 333 -15.96 -15.94 7.70
N GLY A 334 -16.24 -17.11 8.29
CA GLY A 334 -16.47 -17.22 9.72
C GLY A 334 -17.65 -18.14 10.06
N PRO A 335 -18.26 -17.98 11.25
CA PRO A 335 -19.47 -18.71 11.64
C PRO A 335 -20.67 -18.28 10.78
N PRO A 336 -21.74 -19.09 10.70
CA PRO A 336 -22.98 -18.67 10.06
C PRO A 336 -23.54 -17.42 10.74
N ALA A 337 -24.02 -16.47 9.93
CA ALA A 337 -24.74 -15.30 10.44
C ALA A 337 -26.17 -15.68 10.85
N PHE A 338 -26.74 -14.92 11.79
CA PHE A 338 -28.13 -15.06 12.23
C PHE A 338 -28.83 -13.70 12.29
N LEU A 339 -30.13 -13.70 12.06
CA LEU A 339 -31.00 -12.54 12.18
C LEU A 339 -31.62 -12.52 13.58
N LEU A 340 -31.46 -11.42 14.31
CA LEU A 340 -32.12 -11.17 15.58
C LEU A 340 -33.21 -10.11 15.36
N PHE A 341 -34.44 -10.36 15.82
CA PHE A 341 -35.49 -9.35 15.73
C PHE A 341 -36.41 -9.34 16.94
N ALA A 342 -36.90 -8.15 17.28
CA ALA A 342 -37.97 -7.95 18.25
C ALA A 342 -39.32 -8.08 17.53
N ASN A 343 -40.21 -8.92 18.05
CA ASN A 343 -41.49 -9.29 17.43
C ASN A 343 -42.68 -8.82 18.29
N GLY A 344 -42.61 -7.58 18.76
CA GLY A 344 -43.62 -6.97 19.61
C GLY A 344 -43.49 -7.39 21.07
N VAL A 345 -43.68 -8.66 21.40
CA VAL A 345 -43.63 -9.19 22.78
C VAL A 345 -42.47 -10.17 23.03
N ASP A 346 -41.85 -10.69 21.98
CA ASP A 346 -40.76 -11.66 22.09
C ASP A 346 -39.54 -11.26 21.24
N ILE A 347 -38.36 -11.78 21.60
CA ILE A 347 -37.14 -11.67 20.81
C ILE A 347 -36.86 -13.02 20.18
N ARG A 348 -36.65 -13.05 18.85
CA ARG A 348 -36.36 -14.27 18.09
C ARG A 348 -35.02 -14.16 17.36
N SER A 349 -34.24 -15.24 17.41
CA SER A 349 -33.09 -15.47 16.53
C SER A 349 -33.49 -16.43 15.40
N VAL A 350 -33.13 -16.12 14.16
CA VAL A 350 -33.49 -16.89 12.95
C VAL A 350 -32.25 -17.09 12.08
N SER A 351 -32.15 -18.25 11.43
CA SER A 351 -31.18 -18.48 10.35
C SER A 351 -31.47 -17.63 9.11
N MET A 352 -30.43 -17.27 8.34
CA MET A 352 -30.54 -16.37 7.16
C MET A 352 -31.30 -16.99 5.96
N ASP A 353 -31.70 -18.25 6.05
CA ASP A 353 -32.58 -18.93 5.10
C ASP A 353 -34.04 -19.06 5.59
N GLY A 354 -34.33 -18.68 6.84
CA GLY A 354 -35.63 -18.82 7.49
C GLY A 354 -35.97 -20.23 7.96
N SER A 355 -35.08 -21.23 7.81
CA SER A 355 -35.41 -22.64 8.08
C SER A 355 -35.43 -23.01 9.58
N GLY A 356 -34.76 -22.22 10.41
CA GLY A 356 -34.72 -22.40 11.86
C GLY A 356 -34.92 -21.08 12.59
N SER A 357 -35.90 -21.05 13.51
CA SER A 357 -36.11 -19.96 14.45
C SER A 357 -36.04 -20.46 15.90
N ARG A 358 -35.50 -19.64 16.78
CA ARG A 358 -35.39 -19.86 18.23
C ARG A 358 -35.83 -18.60 18.95
N MET A 359 -36.77 -18.74 19.86
CA MET A 359 -37.16 -17.68 20.80
C MET A 359 -36.06 -17.53 21.88
N LEU A 360 -35.68 -16.29 22.16
CA LEU A 360 -34.67 -15.91 23.15
C LEU A 360 -35.30 -15.39 24.44
N LEU A 361 -36.38 -14.61 24.29
CA LEU A 361 -37.11 -13.99 25.38
C LEU A 361 -38.58 -13.90 24.98
N GLU A 362 -39.48 -14.21 25.90
CA GLU A 362 -40.91 -13.90 25.84
C GLU A 362 -41.21 -12.90 26.96
N ASP A 363 -41.85 -11.77 26.64
CA ASP A 363 -42.19 -10.74 27.60
C ASP A 363 -43.64 -10.25 27.43
N PRO A 364 -44.60 -10.86 28.15
CA PRO A 364 -46.02 -10.60 27.95
C PRO A 364 -46.50 -9.24 28.50
N GLU A 365 -45.65 -8.47 29.21
CA GLU A 365 -46.03 -7.19 29.81
C GLU A 365 -45.20 -5.98 29.31
N GLY A 366 -44.56 -6.07 28.14
CA GLY A 366 -43.92 -4.90 27.51
C GLY A 366 -43.63 -5.05 26.03
N SER A 367 -44.10 -4.07 25.23
CA SER A 367 -43.75 -3.96 23.82
C SER A 367 -42.28 -3.60 23.63
N LEU A 368 -41.56 -4.52 22.98
CA LEU A 368 -40.16 -4.41 22.57
C LEU A 368 -40.06 -3.62 21.26
N ARG A 369 -39.30 -2.52 21.25
CA ARG A 369 -39.13 -1.67 20.05
C ARG A 369 -37.73 -1.69 19.46
N ALA A 370 -36.71 -1.62 20.32
CA ALA A 370 -35.31 -1.61 19.91
C ALA A 370 -34.58 -2.85 20.44
N VAL A 371 -33.66 -3.37 19.65
CA VAL A 371 -32.73 -4.45 20.02
C VAL A 371 -31.37 -4.19 19.39
N ASP A 372 -30.28 -4.49 20.08
CA ASP A 372 -28.92 -4.54 19.53
C ASP A 372 -28.06 -5.57 20.30
N TYR A 373 -26.94 -5.98 19.72
CA TYR A 373 -26.08 -7.08 20.20
C TYR A 373 -24.64 -6.62 20.45
N ASP A 374 -24.06 -7.03 21.58
CA ASP A 374 -22.64 -6.86 21.90
C ASP A 374 -21.84 -8.13 21.57
N PRO A 375 -20.92 -8.08 20.57
CA PRO A 375 -20.10 -9.23 20.19
C PRO A 375 -19.02 -9.60 21.20
N VAL A 376 -18.67 -8.73 22.15
CA VAL A 376 -17.61 -9.00 23.13
C VAL A 376 -18.12 -9.84 24.30
N GLN A 377 -19.29 -9.50 24.85
CA GLN A 377 -19.90 -10.21 25.99
C GLN A 377 -21.01 -11.20 25.59
N SER A 378 -21.38 -11.29 24.31
CA SER A 378 -22.51 -12.10 23.83
C SER A 378 -23.85 -11.75 24.48
N MET A 379 -24.07 -10.45 24.74
CA MET A 379 -25.29 -9.91 25.35
C MET A 379 -26.16 -9.20 24.32
N VAL A 380 -27.46 -9.42 24.39
CA VAL A 380 -28.50 -8.68 23.65
C VAL A 380 -29.06 -7.59 24.55
N TYR A 381 -29.03 -6.35 24.09
CA TYR A 381 -29.62 -5.19 24.77
C TYR A 381 -30.94 -4.83 24.06
N PHE A 382 -31.99 -4.56 24.83
CA PHE A 382 -33.31 -4.23 24.28
C PHE A 382 -34.03 -3.17 25.10
N ALA A 383 -34.91 -2.42 24.44
CA ALA A 383 -35.66 -1.33 25.05
C ALA A 383 -37.18 -1.54 24.97
N SER A 384 -37.84 -1.34 26.10
CA SER A 384 -39.27 -1.55 26.31
C SER A 384 -39.95 -0.21 26.64
N PRO A 385 -40.40 0.58 25.65
CA PRO A 385 -40.98 1.90 25.92
C PRO A 385 -42.22 1.91 26.81
N GLU A 386 -42.99 0.81 26.88
CA GLU A 386 -44.11 0.69 27.82
C GLU A 386 -43.65 0.61 29.29
N ARG A 387 -42.57 -0.13 29.56
CA ARG A 387 -41.94 -0.23 30.89
C ARG A 387 -40.94 0.90 31.21
N LYS A 388 -40.50 1.65 30.19
CA LYS A 388 -39.53 2.75 30.31
C LYS A 388 -38.20 2.28 30.92
N GLN A 389 -37.72 1.17 30.38
CA GLN A 389 -36.54 0.45 30.82
C GLN A 389 -35.74 -0.04 29.63
N ILE A 390 -34.42 -0.12 29.82
CA ILE A 390 -33.50 -0.83 28.93
C ILE A 390 -32.92 -1.99 29.74
N GLU A 391 -32.95 -3.17 29.14
CA GLU A 391 -32.54 -4.42 29.76
C GLU A 391 -31.51 -5.12 28.87
N ARG A 392 -30.83 -6.13 29.42
CA ARG A 392 -29.94 -7.01 28.66
C ARG A 392 -30.17 -8.48 29.01
N ILE A 393 -29.95 -9.36 28.05
CA ILE A 393 -30.04 -10.82 28.20
C ILE A 393 -28.88 -11.50 27.47
N SER A 394 -28.35 -12.59 28.02
CA SER A 394 -27.36 -13.44 27.32
C SER A 394 -27.97 -14.05 26.05
N MET A 395 -27.15 -14.25 25.02
CA MET A 395 -27.52 -15.04 23.82
C MET A 395 -27.95 -16.49 24.13
N ASP A 396 -27.63 -17.01 25.31
CA ASP A 396 -28.08 -18.33 25.78
C ASP A 396 -29.47 -18.27 26.44
N GLY A 397 -29.95 -17.07 26.83
CA GLY A 397 -31.23 -16.82 27.49
C GLY A 397 -31.20 -16.96 29.03
N GLU A 398 -30.10 -17.46 29.61
CA GLU A 398 -30.05 -17.82 31.04
C GLU A 398 -29.89 -16.64 32.01
N SER A 399 -29.25 -15.55 31.59
CA SER A 399 -29.01 -14.37 32.42
C SER A 399 -29.69 -13.13 31.81
N ARG A 400 -30.71 -12.61 32.50
CA ARG A 400 -31.46 -11.38 32.19
C ARG A 400 -31.25 -10.38 33.31
N GLU A 401 -30.87 -9.15 32.96
CA GLU A 401 -30.56 -8.07 33.89
C GLU A 401 -31.23 -6.77 33.45
N LEU A 402 -31.87 -6.07 34.40
CA LEU A 402 -32.29 -4.69 34.20
C LEU A 402 -31.07 -3.77 34.22
N LEU A 403 -30.81 -3.06 33.13
CA LEU A 403 -29.64 -2.19 33.01
C LEU A 403 -29.93 -0.80 33.58
N LEU A 404 -31.00 -0.15 33.10
CA LEU A 404 -31.37 1.19 33.54
C LEU A 404 -32.87 1.47 33.32
N SER A 405 -33.46 2.26 34.21
CA SER A 405 -34.78 2.87 33.98
C SER A 405 -34.59 4.24 33.34
N THR A 406 -35.26 4.47 32.21
CA THR A 406 -35.10 5.71 31.44
C THR A 406 -35.86 6.89 32.06
N GLY A 407 -36.91 6.64 32.84
CA GLY A 407 -37.66 7.65 33.60
C GLY A 407 -39.18 7.62 33.37
N PRO A 408 -39.95 8.54 33.98
CA PRO A 408 -41.40 8.57 33.83
C PRO A 408 -41.88 9.11 32.49
N ASP A 409 -41.16 10.07 31.89
CA ASP A 409 -41.56 10.73 30.63
C ASP A 409 -40.81 10.20 29.39
N SER A 410 -39.94 9.22 29.58
CA SER A 410 -39.14 8.62 28.51
C SER A 410 -39.88 7.51 27.75
N SER A 411 -39.65 7.45 26.44
CA SER A 411 -40.09 6.40 25.53
C SER A 411 -38.94 6.05 24.58
N PRO A 412 -38.05 5.12 24.94
CA PRO A 412 -36.97 4.69 24.07
C PRO A 412 -37.49 3.97 22.82
N GLU A 413 -37.15 4.47 21.63
CA GLU A 413 -37.62 3.94 20.33
C GLU A 413 -36.52 3.19 19.57
N GLY A 414 -35.26 3.61 19.72
CA GLY A 414 -34.09 3.04 19.04
C GLY A 414 -32.88 2.93 19.98
N LEU A 415 -32.01 1.97 19.71
CA LEU A 415 -30.87 1.59 20.55
C LEU A 415 -29.68 1.22 19.67
N ALA A 416 -28.49 1.72 20.01
CA ALA A 416 -27.24 1.40 19.32
C ALA A 416 -26.08 1.26 20.33
N LEU A 417 -25.31 0.18 20.20
CA LEU A 417 -24.16 -0.13 21.06
C LEU A 417 -22.87 0.28 20.36
N ASP A 418 -22.02 1.03 21.05
CA ASP A 418 -20.61 1.17 20.70
C ASP A 418 -19.82 0.07 21.40
N TRP A 419 -19.57 -1.01 20.65
CA TRP A 419 -18.87 -2.21 21.14
C TRP A 419 -17.37 -1.98 21.39
N VAL A 420 -16.79 -0.93 20.79
CA VAL A 420 -15.35 -0.60 20.92
C VAL A 420 -15.13 0.26 22.16
N ASN A 421 -15.83 1.39 22.29
CA ASN A 421 -15.69 2.33 23.40
C ASN A 421 -16.57 1.97 24.62
N ARG A 422 -17.29 0.83 24.55
CA ARG A 422 -18.16 0.28 25.61
C ARG A 422 -19.23 1.27 26.10
N LYS A 423 -19.89 1.96 25.17
CA LYS A 423 -21.00 2.91 25.45
C LYS A 423 -22.31 2.47 24.79
N LEU A 424 -23.42 2.78 25.45
CA LEU A 424 -24.79 2.59 24.98
C LEU A 424 -25.37 3.94 24.54
N TYR A 425 -26.04 3.98 23.39
CA TYR A 425 -26.77 5.15 22.88
C TYR A 425 -28.23 4.76 22.64
N TRP A 426 -29.17 5.65 22.96
CA TRP A 426 -30.58 5.45 22.64
C TRP A 426 -31.31 6.75 22.30
N THR A 427 -32.30 6.63 21.44
CA THR A 427 -33.24 7.69 21.08
C THR A 427 -34.46 7.62 21.98
N ASP A 428 -34.83 8.75 22.57
CA ASP A 428 -36.00 8.88 23.44
C ASP A 428 -36.96 9.90 22.83
N ARG A 429 -38.10 9.40 22.36
CA ARG A 429 -39.17 10.18 21.75
C ARG A 429 -40.03 10.91 22.76
N GLY A 430 -40.10 10.42 24.00
CA GLY A 430 -40.86 11.04 25.08
C GLY A 430 -40.16 12.29 25.60
N SER A 431 -38.85 12.19 25.88
CA SER A 431 -38.02 13.34 26.28
C SER A 431 -37.44 14.15 25.12
N SER A 432 -37.71 13.77 23.86
CA SER A 432 -37.17 14.41 22.64
C SER A 432 -35.63 14.52 22.66
N SER A 433 -34.94 13.47 23.10
CA SER A 433 -33.50 13.48 23.33
C SER A 433 -32.79 12.24 22.82
N ILE A 434 -31.46 12.34 22.67
CA ILE A 434 -30.55 11.23 22.48
C ILE A 434 -29.69 11.16 23.74
N CYS A 435 -29.71 10.00 24.39
CA CYS A 435 -29.01 9.73 25.63
C CYS A 435 -27.84 8.76 25.41
N ARG A 436 -26.87 8.82 26.33
CA ARG A 436 -25.67 7.98 26.37
C ARG A 436 -25.45 7.42 27.77
N SER A 437 -24.91 6.22 27.89
CA SER A 437 -24.41 5.64 29.16
C SER A 437 -23.23 4.69 28.89
N GLY A 438 -22.60 4.16 29.94
CA GLY A 438 -21.83 2.91 29.86
C GLY A 438 -22.72 1.71 29.50
N LEU A 439 -22.10 0.62 29.03
CA LEU A 439 -22.76 -0.68 28.82
C LEU A 439 -23.18 -1.38 30.13
N ASP A 440 -22.76 -0.84 31.28
CA ASP A 440 -23.18 -1.18 32.64
C ASP A 440 -24.31 -0.27 33.17
N GLY A 441 -24.78 0.70 32.38
CA GLY A 441 -25.82 1.65 32.75
C GLY A 441 -25.32 2.87 33.55
N GLN A 442 -24.02 2.95 33.86
CA GLN A 442 -23.43 4.08 34.58
C GLN A 442 -23.16 5.28 33.65
N ASP A 443 -22.75 6.43 34.20
CA ASP A 443 -22.44 7.66 33.45
C ASP A 443 -23.55 8.12 32.47
N ARG A 444 -24.82 8.07 32.92
CA ARG A 444 -25.95 8.51 32.09
C ARG A 444 -25.88 10.01 31.79
N GLU A 445 -25.93 10.36 30.51
CA GLU A 445 -25.86 11.73 29.99
C GLU A 445 -26.92 11.95 28.89
N MET A 446 -27.50 13.16 28.83
CA MET A 446 -28.33 13.61 27.71
C MET A 446 -27.43 14.31 26.68
N LEU A 447 -27.04 13.57 25.64
CA LEU A 447 -26.05 14.01 24.64
C LEU A 447 -26.62 15.10 23.70
N ILE A 448 -27.82 14.89 23.17
CA ILE A 448 -28.48 15.83 22.24
C ILE A 448 -29.93 16.00 22.67
N PHE A 449 -30.33 17.24 22.96
CA PHE A 449 -31.69 17.58 23.45
C PHE A 449 -32.25 18.88 22.83
N LYS A 450 -31.45 19.59 22.03
CA LYS A 450 -31.87 20.82 21.34
C LYS A 450 -32.31 20.47 19.92
N LYS A 451 -33.36 21.11 19.40
CA LYS A 451 -33.84 20.91 18.01
C LYS A 451 -34.04 19.43 17.65
N LEU A 452 -34.55 18.62 18.58
CA LEU A 452 -35.04 17.27 18.34
C LEU A 452 -36.52 17.28 18.71
N LEU A 453 -37.33 16.45 18.05
CA LEU A 453 -38.76 16.35 18.35
C LEU A 453 -39.22 14.91 18.51
N LYS A 454 -38.91 14.03 17.55
CA LYS A 454 -39.31 12.62 17.57
C LYS A 454 -38.19 11.74 16.99
N PRO A 455 -37.02 11.67 17.67
CA PRO A 455 -35.95 10.79 17.24
C PRO A 455 -36.41 9.32 17.29
N GLN A 456 -36.05 8.53 16.27
CA GLN A 456 -36.48 7.13 16.14
C GLN A 456 -35.29 6.19 15.90
N GLY A 457 -34.84 6.03 14.65
CA GLY A 457 -33.69 5.18 14.32
C GLY A 457 -32.38 5.79 14.80
N ILE A 458 -31.42 4.95 15.19
CA ILE A 458 -30.07 5.35 15.60
C ILE A 458 -29.06 4.28 15.20
N ALA A 459 -27.90 4.72 14.72
CA ALA A 459 -26.80 3.85 14.30
C ALA A 459 -25.46 4.52 14.64
N VAL A 460 -24.46 3.72 15.03
CA VAL A 460 -23.16 4.19 15.49
C VAL A 460 -22.02 3.58 14.67
N HIS A 461 -21.01 4.39 14.36
CA HIS A 461 -19.77 3.95 13.73
C HIS A 461 -18.57 4.32 14.62
N PRO A 462 -18.09 3.37 15.46
CA PRO A 462 -17.04 3.67 16.44
C PRO A 462 -15.72 4.14 15.83
N GLN A 463 -15.27 3.51 14.74
CA GLN A 463 -13.99 3.84 14.08
C GLN A 463 -14.01 5.20 13.39
N ALA A 464 -15.13 5.56 12.75
CA ALA A 464 -15.32 6.88 12.15
C ALA A 464 -15.66 7.98 13.20
N GLN A 465 -15.86 7.59 14.46
CA GLN A 465 -16.34 8.46 15.53
C GLN A 465 -17.64 9.22 15.16
N LYS A 466 -18.57 8.56 14.45
CA LYS A 466 -19.83 9.15 14.00
C LYS A 466 -21.06 8.48 14.62
N LEU A 467 -22.04 9.30 14.97
CA LEU A 467 -23.38 8.91 15.38
C LEU A 467 -24.39 9.40 14.33
N PHE A 468 -25.36 8.56 13.98
CA PHE A 468 -26.40 8.87 13.00
C PHE A 468 -27.77 8.57 13.59
N TRP A 469 -28.78 9.38 13.29
CA TRP A 469 -30.16 9.14 13.73
C TRP A 469 -31.18 9.68 12.73
N THR A 470 -32.43 9.24 12.88
CA THR A 470 -33.60 9.80 12.19
C THR A 470 -34.47 10.60 13.17
N ASP A 471 -34.98 11.76 12.75
CA ASP A 471 -36.01 12.51 13.48
C ASP A 471 -37.28 12.61 12.61
N VAL A 472 -38.42 12.25 13.19
CA VAL A 472 -39.78 12.30 12.60
C VAL A 472 -40.51 13.59 13.06
N GLY A 473 -39.75 14.62 13.40
CA GLY A 473 -40.22 15.92 13.84
C GLY A 473 -40.96 16.74 12.77
N GLY A 474 -41.21 18.02 13.08
CA GLY A 474 -41.81 18.95 12.12
C GLY A 474 -40.98 19.20 10.85
N HIS A 475 -39.71 18.80 10.86
CA HIS A 475 -38.85 18.72 9.68
C HIS A 475 -38.18 17.34 9.70
N PRO A 476 -38.74 16.32 9.01
CA PRO A 476 -38.18 14.98 9.00
C PRO A 476 -36.76 14.97 8.41
N ALA A 477 -35.81 14.36 9.12
CA ALA A 477 -34.41 14.41 8.75
C ALA A 477 -33.63 13.14 9.14
N VAL A 478 -32.62 12.80 8.33
CA VAL A 478 -31.50 11.95 8.73
C VAL A 478 -30.34 12.88 9.10
N GLU A 479 -29.82 12.73 10.30
CA GLU A 479 -28.79 13.60 10.87
C GLU A 479 -27.58 12.83 11.36
N ARG A 480 -26.47 13.56 11.52
CA ARG A 480 -25.15 13.06 11.90
C ARG A 480 -24.53 13.95 12.96
N SER A 481 -23.74 13.37 13.85
CA SER A 481 -22.79 14.09 14.72
C SER A 481 -21.56 13.22 15.01
N ARG A 482 -20.63 13.74 15.81
CA ARG A 482 -19.60 12.96 16.50
C ARG A 482 -20.21 12.17 17.67
N LEU A 483 -19.48 11.18 18.21
CA LEU A 483 -19.90 10.40 19.40
C LEU A 483 -20.04 11.24 20.69
N ASP A 484 -19.45 12.43 20.70
CA ASP A 484 -19.58 13.45 21.76
C ASP A 484 -20.76 14.43 21.53
N GLY A 485 -21.56 14.23 20.47
CA GLY A 485 -22.68 15.09 20.11
C GLY A 485 -22.30 16.38 19.37
N LEU A 486 -21.01 16.68 19.21
CA LEU A 486 -20.51 17.86 18.50
C LEU A 486 -20.52 17.66 16.98
N GLY A 487 -20.40 18.76 16.22
CA GLY A 487 -20.41 18.72 14.75
C GLY A 487 -21.70 18.13 14.19
N ARG A 488 -22.85 18.55 14.74
CA ARG A 488 -24.17 18.10 14.29
C ARG A 488 -24.53 18.71 12.93
N GLU A 489 -24.88 17.85 11.99
CA GLU A 489 -25.15 18.16 10.58
C GLU A 489 -26.39 17.39 10.11
N VAL A 490 -27.16 18.00 9.21
CA VAL A 490 -28.29 17.33 8.53
C VAL A 490 -27.76 16.71 7.24
N LEU A 491 -27.87 15.39 7.12
CA LEU A 491 -27.45 14.66 5.91
C LEU A 491 -28.55 14.69 4.84
N VAL A 492 -29.79 14.43 5.25
CA VAL A 492 -30.94 14.33 4.34
C VAL A 492 -32.17 14.97 5.00
N SER A 493 -32.83 15.87 4.29
CA SER A 493 -34.08 16.52 4.72
C SER A 493 -35.16 16.58 3.62
N ALA A 494 -34.81 16.30 2.37
CA ALA A 494 -35.73 16.31 1.24
C ALA A 494 -36.38 14.93 1.02
N GLY A 495 -37.69 14.89 0.74
CA GLY A 495 -38.40 13.65 0.40
C GLY A 495 -38.65 12.68 1.56
N LEU A 496 -38.40 13.10 2.80
CA LEU A 496 -38.66 12.32 4.01
C LEU A 496 -40.00 12.73 4.64
N VAL A 497 -40.76 11.75 5.13
CA VAL A 497 -42.04 11.93 5.82
C VAL A 497 -42.00 11.27 7.20
N THR A 498 -41.59 10.00 7.25
CA THR A 498 -41.43 9.22 8.48
C THR A 498 -40.19 8.30 8.43
N PRO A 499 -38.97 8.87 8.44
CA PRO A 499 -37.73 8.09 8.43
C PRO A 499 -37.61 7.27 9.73
N SER A 500 -37.70 5.95 9.60
CA SER A 500 -37.83 5.01 10.70
C SER A 500 -36.50 4.32 11.00
N GLY A 501 -36.30 3.11 10.46
CA GLY A 501 -35.10 2.31 10.63
C GLY A 501 -33.87 2.92 9.95
N LEU A 502 -32.71 2.63 10.53
CA LEU A 502 -31.42 3.12 10.07
C LEU A 502 -30.36 2.01 10.22
N ALA A 503 -29.64 1.71 9.16
CA ALA A 503 -28.55 0.73 9.16
C ALA A 503 -27.29 1.29 8.47
N LEU A 504 -26.13 0.77 8.89
CA LEU A 504 -24.82 1.07 8.34
C LEU A 504 -24.26 -0.17 7.63
N ASP A 505 -23.86 -0.03 6.37
CA ASP A 505 -22.98 -1.00 5.71
C ASP A 505 -21.53 -0.50 5.85
N PHE A 506 -20.80 -1.09 6.81
CA PHE A 506 -19.38 -0.81 7.02
C PHE A 506 -18.53 -1.17 5.81
N SER A 507 -18.98 -2.11 4.95
CA SER A 507 -18.22 -2.55 3.79
C SER A 507 -18.28 -1.57 2.63
N SER A 508 -19.47 -1.04 2.32
CA SER A 508 -19.64 -0.05 1.24
C SER A 508 -19.57 1.42 1.70
N GLN A 509 -19.43 1.67 3.01
CA GLN A 509 -19.52 2.99 3.66
C GLN A 509 -20.82 3.73 3.34
N ARG A 510 -21.95 3.01 3.40
CA ARG A 510 -23.29 3.53 3.09
C ARG A 510 -24.23 3.44 4.29
N LEU A 511 -25.12 4.43 4.36
CA LEU A 511 -26.32 4.43 5.18
C LEU A 511 -27.47 3.83 4.38
N TYR A 512 -28.38 3.17 5.08
CA TYR A 512 -29.65 2.66 4.58
C TYR A 512 -30.75 3.09 5.55
N TRP A 513 -31.86 3.62 5.03
CA TRP A 513 -33.03 3.95 5.86
C TRP A 513 -34.34 3.60 5.17
N SER A 514 -35.37 3.35 5.98
CA SER A 514 -36.76 3.16 5.55
C SER A 514 -37.61 4.37 5.88
N ASP A 515 -38.63 4.65 5.07
CA ASP A 515 -39.71 5.57 5.42
C ASP A 515 -41.06 4.82 5.45
N LEU A 516 -41.65 4.81 6.64
CA LEU A 516 -42.83 4.00 6.98
C LEU A 516 -44.11 4.43 6.24
N THR A 517 -44.21 5.70 5.85
CA THR A 517 -45.42 6.30 5.25
C THR A 517 -45.32 6.32 3.74
N THR A 518 -44.14 6.59 3.18
CA THR A 518 -43.95 6.60 1.73
C THR A 518 -43.68 5.21 1.14
N GLY A 519 -43.40 4.21 1.99
CA GLY A 519 -43.11 2.84 1.55
C GLY A 519 -41.77 2.72 0.83
N VAL A 520 -40.86 3.68 1.07
CA VAL A 520 -39.58 3.80 0.36
C VAL A 520 -38.43 3.28 1.22
N ILE A 521 -37.45 2.66 0.58
CA ILE A 521 -36.15 2.37 1.17
C ILE A 521 -35.07 3.05 0.32
N GLU A 522 -34.19 3.80 0.98
CA GLU A 522 -33.14 4.58 0.34
C GLU A 522 -31.76 4.23 0.90
N SER A 523 -30.73 4.60 0.15
CA SER A 523 -29.34 4.55 0.60
C SER A 523 -28.58 5.80 0.15
N ALA A 524 -27.63 6.25 0.94
CA ALA A 524 -26.63 7.25 0.57
C ALA A 524 -25.26 6.86 1.17
N ARG A 525 -24.19 7.51 0.72
CA ARG A 525 -22.89 7.44 1.40
C ARG A 525 -22.99 8.08 2.79
N MET A 526 -22.05 7.77 3.70
CA MET A 526 -22.00 8.32 5.07
C MET A 526 -21.85 9.86 5.14
N ASP A 527 -21.57 10.53 4.02
CA ASP A 527 -21.54 11.98 3.84
C ASP A 527 -22.82 12.59 3.25
N GLY A 528 -23.81 11.76 2.90
CA GLY A 528 -25.06 12.18 2.24
C GLY A 528 -25.00 12.23 0.71
N SER A 529 -23.82 12.02 0.11
CA SER A 529 -23.66 11.96 -1.35
C SER A 529 -24.16 10.63 -1.94
N ASP A 530 -24.33 10.57 -3.26
CA ASP A 530 -24.74 9.36 -3.99
C ASP A 530 -26.03 8.72 -3.40
N ARG A 531 -27.03 9.56 -3.09
CA ARG A 531 -28.35 9.15 -2.61
C ARG A 531 -29.13 8.43 -3.72
N ARG A 532 -29.71 7.29 -3.40
CA ARG A 532 -30.44 6.41 -4.31
C ARG A 532 -31.68 5.84 -3.63
N THR A 533 -32.78 5.81 -4.36
CA THR A 533 -34.00 5.07 -4.01
C THR A 533 -33.83 3.63 -4.46
N LEU A 534 -33.92 2.66 -3.55
CA LEU A 534 -33.73 1.24 -3.86
C LEU A 534 -35.05 0.57 -4.23
N THR A 535 -36.08 0.80 -3.43
CA THR A 535 -37.42 0.29 -3.70
C THR A 535 -38.48 1.25 -3.16
N GLN A 536 -39.65 1.25 -3.81
CA GLN A 536 -40.79 2.09 -3.46
C GLN A 536 -42.06 1.25 -3.56
N ASN A 537 -42.85 1.26 -2.49
CA ASN A 537 -44.14 0.55 -2.34
C ASN A 537 -44.12 -0.98 -2.47
N GLN A 538 -43.02 -1.64 -2.86
CA GLN A 538 -42.98 -3.10 -3.01
C GLN A 538 -43.02 -3.85 -1.66
N VAL A 539 -42.47 -3.25 -0.60
CA VAL A 539 -42.46 -3.81 0.77
C VAL A 539 -43.63 -3.29 1.63
N GLY A 540 -44.44 -2.36 1.12
CA GLY A 540 -45.56 -1.78 1.88
C GLY A 540 -45.11 -0.74 2.92
N ARG A 541 -44.94 -1.13 4.19
CA ARG A 541 -44.67 -0.24 5.34
C ARG A 541 -43.39 -0.65 6.09
N PRO A 542 -42.21 -0.36 5.55
CA PRO A 542 -40.93 -0.76 6.14
C PRO A 542 -40.65 0.02 7.43
N PHE A 543 -40.34 -0.69 8.52
CA PHE A 543 -40.08 -0.10 9.83
C PHE A 543 -38.60 -0.12 10.23
N ALA A 544 -37.95 -1.28 10.22
CA ALA A 544 -36.52 -1.41 10.48
C ALA A 544 -35.80 -2.00 9.27
N VAL A 545 -34.53 -1.66 9.12
CA VAL A 545 -33.63 -2.18 8.09
C VAL A 545 -32.35 -2.71 8.74
N ALA A 546 -31.77 -3.76 8.18
CA ALA A 546 -30.44 -4.28 8.51
C ALA A 546 -29.75 -4.78 7.23
N VAL A 547 -28.42 -4.73 7.16
CA VAL A 547 -27.65 -5.03 5.93
C VAL A 547 -26.53 -6.02 6.20
N PHE A 548 -26.37 -7.03 5.35
CA PHE A 548 -25.25 -7.98 5.41
C PHE A 548 -25.01 -8.66 4.06
N GLU A 549 -23.73 -8.86 3.71
CA GLU A 549 -23.31 -9.27 2.35
C GLU A 549 -23.97 -8.39 1.28
N ASP A 550 -24.68 -8.96 0.30
CA ASP A 550 -25.45 -8.25 -0.72
C ASP A 550 -26.96 -8.17 -0.41
N THR A 551 -27.37 -8.53 0.82
CA THR A 551 -28.78 -8.62 1.22
C THR A 551 -29.15 -7.50 2.21
N LEU A 552 -30.25 -6.82 1.94
CA LEU A 552 -30.95 -5.95 2.87
C LEU A 552 -32.15 -6.70 3.47
N TRP A 553 -32.31 -6.56 4.78
CA TRP A 553 -33.30 -7.19 5.61
C TRP A 553 -34.24 -6.14 6.17
N VAL A 554 -35.56 -6.37 6.12
CA VAL A 554 -36.56 -5.33 6.39
C VAL A 554 -37.74 -5.89 7.17
N SER A 555 -38.21 -5.18 8.20
CA SER A 555 -39.48 -5.48 8.88
C SER A 555 -40.61 -4.70 8.25
N ASN A 556 -41.70 -5.37 7.91
CA ASN A 556 -42.91 -4.73 7.39
C ASN A 556 -44.00 -4.70 8.46
N TRP A 557 -44.59 -3.52 8.70
CA TRP A 557 -45.77 -3.36 9.56
C TRP A 557 -47.10 -3.43 8.78
N GLY A 558 -47.05 -3.65 7.47
CA GLY A 558 -48.24 -3.82 6.62
C GLY A 558 -48.86 -5.21 6.74
N ASP A 559 -48.03 -6.25 6.66
CA ASP A 559 -48.40 -7.68 6.72
C ASP A 559 -47.73 -8.44 7.88
N ASN A 560 -46.96 -7.72 8.72
CA ASN A 560 -46.17 -8.25 9.82
C ASN A 560 -45.10 -9.28 9.41
N GLN A 561 -44.61 -9.26 8.16
CA GLN A 561 -43.56 -10.15 7.68
C GLN A 561 -42.15 -9.53 7.72
N LEU A 562 -41.14 -10.40 7.65
CA LEU A 562 -39.75 -10.04 7.38
C LEU A 562 -39.46 -10.24 5.89
N TYR A 563 -38.83 -9.26 5.25
CA TYR A 563 -38.43 -9.30 3.86
C TYR A 563 -36.91 -9.31 3.71
N ARG A 564 -36.41 -10.04 2.72
CA ARG A 564 -35.05 -9.89 2.18
C ARG A 564 -35.10 -9.37 0.75
N LEU A 565 -34.17 -8.49 0.40
CA LEU A 565 -34.04 -7.90 -0.94
C LEU A 565 -32.58 -7.56 -1.25
N ASN A 566 -32.21 -7.41 -2.52
CA ASN A 566 -30.82 -7.10 -2.88
C ASN A 566 -30.45 -5.65 -2.49
N LYS A 567 -29.33 -5.45 -1.76
CA LYS A 567 -28.95 -4.13 -1.21
C LYS A 567 -28.59 -3.06 -2.26
N LYS A 568 -28.35 -3.46 -3.51
CA LYS A 568 -27.96 -2.56 -4.62
C LYS A 568 -29.12 -2.25 -5.55
N THR A 569 -29.85 -3.27 -5.98
CA THR A 569 -30.96 -3.09 -6.93
C THR A 569 -32.27 -2.79 -6.23
N GLY A 570 -32.48 -3.23 -4.99
CA GLY A 570 -33.75 -3.16 -4.29
C GLY A 570 -34.88 -4.02 -4.89
N HIS A 571 -34.57 -4.80 -5.92
CA HIS A 571 -35.52 -5.67 -6.62
C HIS A 571 -35.60 -7.06 -5.98
N SER A 572 -36.66 -7.80 -6.32
CA SER A 572 -36.98 -9.14 -5.81
C SER A 572 -37.11 -9.22 -4.27
N PRO A 573 -38.06 -8.49 -3.65
CA PRO A 573 -38.38 -8.67 -2.24
C PRO A 573 -39.02 -10.04 -1.99
N GLU A 574 -38.33 -10.88 -1.24
CA GLU A 574 -38.81 -12.21 -0.82
C GLU A 574 -39.20 -12.18 0.66
N PRO A 575 -40.44 -12.59 1.02
CA PRO A 575 -40.81 -12.77 2.42
C PRO A 575 -40.12 -14.01 3.01
N LEU A 576 -39.71 -13.94 4.27
CA LEU A 576 -39.22 -15.10 5.00
C LEU A 576 -40.38 -15.91 5.58
N SER A 577 -40.27 -17.24 5.51
CA SER A 577 -41.21 -18.21 6.07
C SER A 577 -41.12 -18.30 7.61
N VAL A 578 -41.29 -17.19 8.32
CA VAL A 578 -41.18 -17.08 9.78
C VAL A 578 -42.43 -16.45 10.36
N GLU A 579 -43.14 -17.19 11.23
CA GLU A 579 -44.28 -16.65 11.96
C GLU A 579 -43.85 -15.43 12.79
N SER A 580 -44.45 -14.28 12.44
CA SER A 580 -44.15 -12.96 12.97
C SER A 580 -45.47 -12.23 13.22
N VAL A 581 -45.56 -11.53 14.35
CA VAL A 581 -46.78 -10.88 14.86
C VAL A 581 -46.67 -9.37 14.73
N HIS A 582 -45.52 -8.79 15.07
CA HIS A 582 -45.24 -7.37 14.89
C HIS A 582 -43.72 -7.12 14.87
N PRO A 583 -43.01 -7.38 13.75
CA PRO A 583 -41.57 -7.23 13.69
C PRO A 583 -41.18 -5.74 13.80
N ALA A 584 -40.48 -5.39 14.88
CA ALA A 584 -39.96 -4.04 15.15
C ALA A 584 -38.50 -3.94 14.66
N ALA A 585 -37.54 -3.73 15.56
CA ALA A 585 -36.12 -3.69 15.23
C ALA A 585 -35.56 -5.06 14.78
N ILE A 586 -34.60 -5.01 13.85
CA ILE A 586 -33.87 -6.16 13.31
C ILE A 586 -32.37 -5.84 13.39
N VAL A 587 -31.56 -6.83 13.81
CA VAL A 587 -30.09 -6.75 13.87
C VAL A 587 -29.48 -8.05 13.36
N ILE A 588 -28.32 -7.96 12.71
CA ILE A 588 -27.61 -9.12 12.16
C ILE A 588 -26.42 -9.47 13.05
N ILE A 589 -26.40 -10.70 13.54
CA ILE A 589 -25.34 -11.26 14.37
C ILE A 589 -24.30 -11.89 13.45
N HIS A 590 -23.19 -11.18 13.25
CA HIS A 590 -21.97 -11.69 12.63
C HIS A 590 -20.76 -10.81 13.02
N PRO A 591 -19.55 -11.35 13.27
CA PRO A 591 -18.37 -10.55 13.62
C PRO A 591 -18.06 -9.41 12.64
N LEU A 592 -18.15 -9.66 11.33
CA LEU A 592 -17.91 -8.65 10.30
C LEU A 592 -18.97 -7.54 10.24
N ASN A 593 -20.13 -7.73 10.87
CA ASN A 593 -21.16 -6.68 10.97
C ASN A 593 -20.87 -5.68 12.10
N LYS A 594 -19.95 -6.02 13.02
CA LYS A 594 -19.44 -5.14 14.09
C LYS A 594 -17.90 -5.22 14.14
N PRO A 595 -17.20 -4.73 13.10
CA PRO A 595 -15.76 -4.87 12.98
C PRO A 595 -15.01 -4.14 14.10
N GLY A 596 -13.77 -4.55 14.38
CA GLY A 596 -12.94 -3.95 15.43
C GLY A 596 -13.34 -4.31 16.87
N ALA A 597 -14.29 -5.23 17.07
CA ALA A 597 -14.51 -5.84 18.37
C ALA A 597 -13.31 -6.70 18.79
N ASP A 598 -12.74 -6.45 19.97
CA ASP A 598 -11.75 -7.33 20.57
C ASP A 598 -12.42 -8.24 21.61
N ILE A 599 -12.63 -9.50 21.23
CA ILE A 599 -13.23 -10.52 22.09
C ILE A 599 -12.23 -11.00 23.16
N CYS A 600 -10.92 -10.84 22.94
CA CYS A 600 -9.89 -11.27 23.89
C CYS A 600 -9.86 -10.41 25.16
N LEU A 601 -10.33 -9.16 25.11
CA LEU A 601 -10.46 -8.29 26.29
C LEU A 601 -11.41 -8.83 27.37
N HIS A 602 -12.33 -9.74 27.02
CA HIS A 602 -13.30 -10.29 27.96
C HIS A 602 -13.15 -11.82 28.08
N GLY A 603 -12.71 -12.28 29.25
CA GLY A 603 -12.51 -13.71 29.50
C GLY A 603 -11.50 -14.39 28.56
N ASN A 604 -10.53 -13.64 28.03
CA ASN A 604 -9.53 -14.11 27.05
C ASN A 604 -10.17 -14.76 25.81
N GLY A 605 -11.37 -14.31 25.40
CA GLY A 605 -12.17 -14.93 24.33
C GLY A 605 -12.58 -16.40 24.57
N GLY A 606 -12.48 -16.87 25.83
CA GLY A 606 -12.61 -18.27 26.20
C GLY A 606 -11.36 -19.12 25.90
N CYS A 607 -10.23 -18.51 25.52
CA CYS A 607 -8.96 -19.18 25.31
C CYS A 607 -8.26 -19.48 26.65
N SER A 608 -7.67 -20.66 26.78
CA SER A 608 -6.97 -21.06 28.01
C SER A 608 -5.57 -20.46 28.21
N GLN A 609 -4.96 -19.92 27.15
CA GLN A 609 -3.61 -19.33 27.21
C GLN A 609 -3.53 -18.03 26.42
N LEU A 610 -3.22 -18.07 25.12
CA LEU A 610 -3.15 -16.87 24.28
C LEU A 610 -4.42 -16.72 23.45
N CYS A 611 -4.89 -15.47 23.32
CA CYS A 611 -6.00 -15.09 22.45
C CYS A 611 -5.53 -13.97 21.53
N GLU A 612 -5.76 -14.13 20.23
CA GLU A 612 -5.60 -13.06 19.23
C GLU A 612 -6.98 -12.79 18.61
N SER A 613 -7.50 -11.56 18.72
CA SER A 613 -8.75 -11.19 18.05
C SER A 613 -8.46 -10.86 16.58
N ARG A 614 -8.95 -11.71 15.68
CA ARG A 614 -8.79 -11.51 14.23
C ARG A 614 -10.16 -11.39 13.58
N LEU A 615 -10.45 -10.21 13.01
CA LEU A 615 -11.74 -9.90 12.36
C LEU A 615 -12.97 -10.09 13.28
N GLY A 616 -12.81 -9.89 14.60
CA GLY A 616 -13.86 -10.13 15.58
C GLY A 616 -14.09 -11.62 15.89
N LEU A 617 -13.09 -12.47 15.68
CA LEU A 617 -13.07 -13.86 16.13
C LEU A 617 -11.88 -14.07 17.07
N ALA A 618 -12.13 -14.70 18.22
CA ALA A 618 -11.07 -15.12 19.13
C ALA A 618 -10.32 -16.32 18.55
N GLN A 619 -9.09 -16.09 18.07
CA GLN A 619 -8.17 -17.13 17.62
C GLN A 619 -7.27 -17.53 18.80
N CYS A 620 -7.56 -18.68 19.40
CA CYS A 620 -6.75 -19.19 20.52
C CYS A 620 -5.45 -19.81 20.02
N SER A 621 -4.34 -19.53 20.70
CA SER A 621 -3.06 -20.19 20.48
C SER A 621 -2.40 -20.59 21.80
N CYS A 622 -1.43 -21.50 21.72
CA CYS A 622 -0.82 -22.13 22.88
C CYS A 622 0.68 -21.87 22.91
N HIS A 623 1.25 -21.77 24.12
CA HIS A 623 2.70 -21.66 24.31
C HIS A 623 3.40 -22.91 23.77
N SER A 624 4.68 -22.79 23.39
CA SER A 624 5.46 -23.77 22.61
C SER A 624 5.43 -25.23 23.11
N GLN A 625 5.20 -25.46 24.40
CA GLN A 625 5.10 -26.77 25.04
C GLN A 625 3.68 -27.38 25.06
N HIS A 626 2.67 -26.67 24.58
CA HIS A 626 1.28 -27.09 24.54
C HIS A 626 0.77 -27.21 23.09
N ILE A 627 -0.33 -27.94 22.88
CA ILE A 627 -1.04 -28.11 21.61
C ILE A 627 -2.50 -27.71 21.84
N LEU A 628 -3.09 -26.99 20.89
CA LEU A 628 -4.51 -26.63 20.94
C LEU A 628 -5.38 -27.89 20.84
N SER A 629 -6.34 -28.01 21.75
CA SER A 629 -7.34 -29.07 21.81
C SER A 629 -8.27 -29.03 20.59
N ALA A 630 -9.00 -30.13 20.37
CA ALA A 630 -10.02 -30.23 19.32
C ALA A 630 -11.22 -29.29 19.54
N ASP A 631 -11.37 -28.71 20.75
CA ASP A 631 -12.33 -27.64 21.04
C ASP A 631 -11.91 -26.25 20.52
N GLY A 632 -10.68 -26.11 20.01
CA GLY A 632 -10.13 -24.86 19.49
C GLY A 632 -9.85 -23.77 20.54
N LYS A 633 -9.94 -24.08 21.84
CA LYS A 633 -9.85 -23.11 22.95
C LYS A 633 -8.93 -23.53 24.11
N THR A 634 -8.85 -24.82 24.44
CA THR A 634 -8.02 -25.34 25.52
C THR A 634 -6.64 -25.80 25.03
N CYS A 635 -5.61 -25.61 25.86
CA CYS A 635 -4.22 -25.95 25.53
C CYS A 635 -3.77 -27.18 26.33
N LEU A 636 -3.55 -28.29 25.64
CA LEU A 636 -3.11 -29.56 26.22
C LEU A 636 -1.58 -29.64 26.21
N SER A 637 -0.96 -30.07 27.31
CA SER A 637 0.50 -30.26 27.37
C SER A 637 0.95 -31.34 26.37
N LYS A 638 2.05 -31.08 25.65
CA LYS A 638 2.73 -32.10 24.84
C LYS A 638 3.27 -33.19 25.76
N LYS A 639 2.56 -34.32 25.85
CA LYS A 639 3.10 -35.54 26.45
C LYS A 639 4.39 -35.91 25.72
N THR A 640 5.53 -35.65 26.36
CA THR A 640 6.84 -36.11 25.92
C THR A 640 6.85 -37.63 25.95
N SER A 641 6.69 -38.25 24.79
CA SER A 641 6.72 -39.70 24.64
C SER A 641 8.17 -40.20 24.74
N SER A 642 8.67 -40.29 25.97
CA SER A 642 9.93 -40.98 26.27
C SER A 642 9.74 -42.48 26.06
N THR A 643 10.40 -43.03 25.05
CA THR A 643 10.35 -44.46 24.74
C THR A 643 11.23 -45.29 25.69
N GLY A 644 10.64 -46.33 26.28
CA GLY A 644 11.29 -47.32 27.16
C GLY A 644 11.10 -46.99 28.65
N GLN A 645 10.41 -47.79 29.46
CA GLN A 645 10.55 -49.25 29.61
C GLN A 645 9.28 -49.89 30.24
N CYS A 646 9.06 -51.19 30.06
CA CYS A 646 7.84 -51.89 30.49
C CYS A 646 7.70 -52.06 32.02
N CYS A 647 6.48 -51.96 32.54
CA CYS A 647 5.83 -53.03 33.32
C CYS A 647 4.32 -52.79 33.54
N SER A 648 3.60 -53.86 33.86
CA SER A 648 2.13 -54.03 33.82
C SER A 648 1.36 -53.30 34.95
N PRO A 649 0.02 -53.11 34.84
CA PRO A 649 -0.76 -52.31 35.78
C PRO A 649 -1.22 -53.08 37.03
N SER A 650 -1.36 -52.39 38.16
CA SER A 650 -2.43 -52.50 39.20
C SER A 650 -1.93 -52.15 40.61
N LYS A 651 -2.54 -51.13 41.26
CA LYS A 651 -3.11 -51.13 42.64
C LYS A 651 -3.20 -49.73 43.28
N ILE A 652 -4.43 -49.23 43.39
CA ILE A 652 -5.21 -49.02 44.63
C ILE A 652 -4.48 -48.49 45.91
N LEU A 653 -5.08 -47.42 46.46
CA LEU A 653 -5.08 -46.87 47.85
C LEU A 653 -4.01 -45.87 48.35
N ASN A 654 -4.50 -44.64 48.59
CA ASN A 654 -4.54 -43.88 49.85
C ASN A 654 -3.32 -43.23 50.54
N THR A 655 -3.68 -42.09 51.16
CA THR A 655 -3.21 -41.47 52.42
C THR A 655 -1.82 -40.83 52.50
N SER A 656 -1.85 -39.49 52.41
CA SER A 656 -1.39 -38.51 53.43
C SER A 656 0.01 -38.63 54.10
N GLU A 657 0.71 -37.49 54.04
CA GLU A 657 1.75 -37.01 54.96
C GLU A 657 3.15 -37.68 54.97
N ALA A 658 4.15 -36.94 54.46
CA ALA A 658 5.34 -36.58 55.23
C ALA A 658 6.10 -35.40 54.58
N TYR A 659 6.45 -34.39 55.39
CA TYR A 659 7.40 -33.31 55.07
C TYR A 659 8.84 -33.83 54.97
N ILE A 660 9.65 -33.31 54.03
CA ILE A 660 11.00 -32.73 54.27
C ILE A 660 11.19 -31.54 53.30
N ALA A 661 11.87 -30.48 53.73
CA ALA A 661 11.93 -29.16 53.08
C ALA A 661 13.27 -28.83 52.39
N LEU A 662 13.28 -27.66 51.70
CA LEU A 662 14.43 -26.90 51.14
C LEU A 662 15.05 -27.49 49.85
N SER A 663 15.08 -26.76 48.74
CA SER A 663 15.55 -25.37 48.60
C SER A 663 14.74 -24.57 47.57
N ALA A 664 14.67 -23.26 47.77
CA ALA A 664 13.99 -22.34 46.87
C ALA A 664 14.90 -21.89 45.72
N ASP A 665 14.36 -21.88 44.51
CA ASP A 665 14.74 -20.90 43.50
C ASP A 665 13.46 -20.22 43.03
N GLN A 666 13.15 -19.10 43.69
CA GLN A 666 11.89 -18.39 43.55
C GLN A 666 12.16 -17.16 42.69
N ASP A 667 11.66 -17.17 41.45
CA ASP A 667 11.88 -16.10 40.45
C ASP A 667 11.49 -14.74 41.02
N LYS A 668 12.49 -13.90 41.32
CA LYS A 668 12.32 -12.67 42.11
C LYS A 668 11.50 -11.59 41.43
N CYS A 669 11.28 -11.68 40.11
CA CYS A 669 10.37 -10.79 39.39
C CYS A 669 8.88 -11.16 39.57
N PHE A 670 8.52 -12.35 40.08
CA PHE A 670 7.11 -12.74 40.23
C PHE A 670 6.39 -12.07 41.41
N SER A 671 7.15 -11.52 42.38
CA SER A 671 6.60 -10.80 43.55
C SER A 671 6.69 -9.28 43.47
N LEU A 672 7.20 -8.72 42.35
CA LEU A 672 7.44 -7.28 42.19
C LEU A 672 6.46 -6.69 41.18
N SER A 673 5.49 -5.93 41.67
CA SER A 673 4.49 -5.24 40.83
C SER A 673 5.08 -3.99 40.21
N CYS A 674 5.73 -4.13 39.05
CA CYS A 674 6.21 -3.00 38.25
C CYS A 674 5.05 -2.24 37.58
N ASP A 675 5.32 -1.01 37.13
CA ASP A 675 4.40 -0.24 36.27
C ASP A 675 4.15 -0.97 34.94
N VAL A 676 3.00 -0.73 34.30
CA VAL A 676 2.69 -1.29 32.97
C VAL A 676 3.67 -0.84 31.88
N ASN A 677 4.31 0.31 32.07
CA ASN A 677 5.35 0.87 31.21
C ASN A 677 6.77 0.61 31.74
N ALA A 678 6.96 -0.43 32.57
CA ALA A 678 8.26 -0.85 33.11
C ALA A 678 8.59 -2.32 32.83
N GLN A 679 9.90 -2.62 32.74
CA GLN A 679 10.44 -3.95 32.62
C GLN A 679 11.18 -4.34 33.91
N CYS A 680 10.90 -5.53 34.46
CA CYS A 680 11.70 -6.11 35.54
C CYS A 680 13.06 -6.57 34.99
N VAL A 681 14.16 -6.07 35.57
CA VAL A 681 15.53 -6.49 35.29
C VAL A 681 16.15 -7.10 36.55
N LEU A 682 16.96 -8.14 36.37
CA LEU A 682 17.70 -8.80 37.45
C LEU A 682 19.11 -8.21 37.52
N GLU A 683 19.42 -7.53 38.62
CA GLU A 683 20.75 -7.02 38.96
C GLU A 683 21.36 -7.82 40.12
N ASP A 684 22.68 -7.71 40.32
CA ASP A 684 23.43 -8.47 41.34
C ASP A 684 22.91 -8.26 42.78
N THR A 685 22.18 -7.17 43.02
CA THR A 685 21.55 -6.84 44.32
C THR A 685 20.06 -7.19 44.42
N GLY A 686 19.38 -7.57 43.33
CA GLY A 686 17.95 -7.92 43.35
C GLY A 686 17.22 -7.73 42.02
N ALA A 687 15.92 -8.04 42.02
CA ALA A 687 15.01 -7.68 40.93
C ALA A 687 14.59 -6.21 41.07
N VAL A 688 14.71 -5.43 40.01
CA VAL A 688 14.41 -3.98 39.98
C VAL A 688 13.54 -3.68 38.76
N CYS A 689 12.52 -2.86 38.92
CA CYS A 689 11.71 -2.37 37.81
C CYS A 689 12.42 -1.18 37.14
N ARG A 690 12.47 -1.15 35.81
CA ARG A 690 13.02 -0.01 35.05
C ARG A 690 12.02 0.43 33.99
N CYS A 691 11.69 1.73 33.93
CA CYS A 691 10.80 2.26 32.90
C CYS A 691 11.33 1.94 31.49
N LEU A 692 10.40 1.70 30.57
CA LEU A 692 10.68 1.51 29.14
C LEU A 692 11.17 2.84 28.52
N SER A 693 11.88 2.75 27.38
CA SER A 693 12.30 3.94 26.63
C SER A 693 11.09 4.82 26.28
N GLY A 694 11.23 6.14 26.46
CA GLY A 694 10.12 7.10 26.34
C GLY A 694 9.39 7.40 27.66
N PHE A 695 9.68 6.67 28.74
CA PHE A 695 9.08 6.88 30.06
C PHE A 695 10.14 7.16 31.13
N THR A 696 9.79 7.96 32.13
CA THR A 696 10.63 8.30 33.29
C THR A 696 9.92 7.99 34.60
N GLY A 697 10.67 7.63 35.65
CA GLY A 697 10.10 7.23 36.92
C GLY A 697 10.99 6.25 37.70
N ASP A 698 10.42 5.63 38.72
CA ASP A 698 11.09 4.66 39.61
C ASP A 698 10.86 3.19 39.21
N GLY A 699 10.13 2.95 38.12
CA GLY A 699 9.77 1.62 37.63
C GLY A 699 8.53 1.00 38.28
N GLN A 700 8.03 1.54 39.39
CA GLN A 700 6.69 1.20 39.92
C GLN A 700 5.64 2.23 39.51
N ILE A 701 6.07 3.46 39.22
CA ILE A 701 5.30 4.51 38.56
C ILE A 701 6.15 5.04 37.41
N CYS A 702 5.69 4.87 36.18
CA CYS A 702 6.36 5.37 34.97
C CYS A 702 5.46 6.38 34.25
N VAL A 703 5.95 7.61 34.15
CA VAL A 703 5.27 8.73 33.51
C VAL A 703 5.90 8.96 32.14
N ASP A 704 5.05 9.27 31.17
CA ASP A 704 5.44 9.63 29.81
C ASP A 704 6.40 10.83 29.77
N ILE A 705 7.44 10.77 28.94
CA ILE A 705 8.35 11.89 28.71
C ILE A 705 7.83 12.69 27.53
N ASP A 706 7.21 13.85 27.78
CA ASP A 706 6.79 14.74 26.70
C ASP A 706 8.02 15.39 26.03
N GLU A 707 8.55 14.77 24.98
CA GLU A 707 9.76 15.27 24.30
C GLU A 707 9.54 16.60 23.56
N CYS A 708 8.29 16.94 23.26
CA CYS A 708 7.91 18.22 22.67
C CYS A 708 8.10 19.39 23.65
N THR A 709 7.76 19.21 24.92
CA THR A 709 7.92 20.22 25.98
C THR A 709 9.34 20.26 26.55
N VAL A 710 10.03 19.12 26.63
CA VAL A 710 11.40 19.04 27.15
C VAL A 710 12.44 19.42 26.07
N GLY A 711 12.04 19.48 24.79
CA GLY A 711 12.91 19.93 23.69
C GLY A 711 13.85 18.85 23.15
N PHE A 712 13.52 17.58 23.37
CA PHE A 712 14.23 16.44 22.79
C PHE A 712 13.66 16.01 21.43
N ALA A 713 12.55 16.61 20.99
CA ALA A 713 11.96 16.34 19.69
C ALA A 713 12.70 17.03 18.53
N GLU A 714 13.25 16.25 17.59
CA GLU A 714 13.98 16.75 16.40
C GLU A 714 13.05 17.23 15.27
N CYS A 715 11.98 17.95 15.60
CA CYS A 715 11.03 18.51 14.62
C CYS A 715 11.51 19.84 14.02
N VAL A 716 11.24 20.07 12.73
CA VAL A 716 11.57 21.33 12.03
C VAL A 716 10.56 22.43 12.39
N SER A 717 10.83 23.12 13.50
CA SER A 717 9.89 24.01 14.22
C SER A 717 9.22 25.12 13.40
N VAL A 718 9.75 25.45 12.21
CA VAL A 718 9.23 26.48 11.30
C VAL A 718 8.11 25.98 10.39
N ARG A 719 8.07 24.68 10.06
CA ARG A 719 7.09 24.09 9.12
C ARG A 719 6.36 22.85 9.67
N SER A 720 6.81 22.29 10.79
CA SER A 720 6.08 21.29 11.55
C SER A 720 5.76 21.72 12.98
N GLU A 721 4.89 20.92 13.59
CA GLU A 721 4.44 20.96 14.97
C GLU A 721 4.76 19.59 15.60
N CYS A 722 5.18 19.56 16.86
CA CYS A 722 5.48 18.34 17.57
C CYS A 722 4.24 17.84 18.29
N VAL A 723 3.91 16.56 18.13
CA VAL A 723 2.79 15.91 18.82
C VAL A 723 3.35 14.80 19.70
N ASN A 724 3.15 14.95 21.01
CA ASN A 724 3.58 13.96 21.99
C ASN A 724 2.65 12.73 21.99
N THR A 725 3.21 11.55 22.23
CA THR A 725 2.48 10.27 22.32
C THR A 725 3.03 9.43 23.47
N ALA A 726 2.26 8.48 24.00
CA ALA A 726 2.73 7.66 25.11
C ALA A 726 3.94 6.79 24.70
N GLY A 727 5.13 7.14 25.19
CA GLY A 727 6.41 6.48 24.90
C GLY A 727 7.22 7.08 23.74
N GLY A 728 6.90 8.30 23.27
CA GLY A 728 7.68 9.02 22.27
C GLY A 728 6.90 10.11 21.54
N TYR A 729 7.47 10.73 20.51
CA TYR A 729 6.83 11.81 19.76
C TYR A 729 6.76 11.54 18.25
N PHE A 730 5.91 12.28 17.54
CA PHE A 730 6.00 12.43 16.09
C PHE A 730 5.83 13.89 15.67
N CYS A 731 6.40 14.24 14.52
CA CYS A 731 6.26 15.57 13.95
C CYS A 731 5.12 15.58 12.91
N GLN A 732 4.30 16.63 12.90
CA GLN A 732 3.22 16.83 11.93
C GLN A 732 3.49 18.12 11.14
N CYS A 733 3.38 18.08 9.81
CA CYS A 733 3.49 19.31 9.01
C CYS A 733 2.32 20.26 9.32
N ARG A 734 2.61 21.56 9.44
CA ARG A 734 1.60 22.60 9.65
C ARG A 734 0.73 22.73 8.40
N SER A 735 -0.49 23.24 8.55
CA SER A 735 -1.38 23.55 7.42
C SER A 735 -0.66 24.39 6.36
N GLY A 736 -0.89 24.07 5.07
CA GLY A 736 -0.14 24.63 3.93
C GLY A 736 1.15 23.88 3.60
N PHE A 737 1.54 22.86 4.37
CA PHE A 737 2.72 22.03 4.10
C PHE A 737 2.38 20.52 4.09
N SER A 738 3.09 19.76 3.26
CA SER A 738 2.99 18.30 3.14
C SER A 738 4.34 17.64 3.35
N GLY A 739 4.38 16.42 3.91
CA GLY A 739 5.63 15.71 4.20
C GLY A 739 5.52 14.73 5.37
N ASP A 740 6.67 14.22 5.80
CA ASP A 740 6.85 13.26 6.90
C ASP A 740 6.99 13.91 8.30
N GLY A 741 6.71 15.21 8.41
CA GLY A 741 6.89 15.99 9.65
C GLY A 741 8.30 16.52 9.89
N HIS A 742 9.33 15.95 9.27
CA HIS A 742 10.71 16.47 9.32
C HIS A 742 11.09 17.21 8.03
N HIS A 743 10.55 16.78 6.88
CA HIS A 743 10.72 17.36 5.54
C HIS A 743 9.38 17.88 5.01
N CYS A 744 8.87 18.93 5.63
CA CYS A 744 7.64 19.60 5.21
C CYS A 744 7.91 20.54 4.03
N ILE A 745 7.39 20.19 2.85
CA ILE A 745 7.39 21.00 1.63
C ILE A 745 6.10 21.79 1.49
N ASP A 746 6.19 22.92 0.81
CA ASP A 746 5.08 23.82 0.51
C ASP A 746 4.01 23.12 -0.35
N ILE A 747 2.73 23.28 -0.01
CA ILE A 747 1.62 22.85 -0.87
C ILE A 747 1.28 24.02 -1.79
N ASP A 748 1.67 23.91 -3.07
CA ASP A 748 1.29 24.90 -4.07
C ASP A 748 -0.20 24.72 -4.44
N GLU A 749 -1.08 25.40 -3.70
CA GLU A 749 -2.54 25.29 -3.92
C GLU A 749 -2.97 25.87 -5.28
N CYS A 750 -2.17 26.78 -5.85
CA CYS A 750 -2.40 27.34 -7.18
C CYS A 750 -2.15 26.32 -8.30
N ARG A 751 -1.06 25.54 -8.19
CA ARG A 751 -0.72 24.48 -9.16
C ARG A 751 -1.58 23.23 -9.02
N LEU A 752 -2.17 23.01 -7.84
CA LEU A 752 -3.04 21.87 -7.54
C LEU A 752 -4.54 22.17 -7.70
N GLU A 753 -4.90 23.38 -8.17
CA GLU A 753 -6.29 23.87 -8.28
C GLU A 753 -7.08 23.79 -6.94
N MET A 754 -6.38 23.77 -5.81
CA MET A 754 -6.94 23.69 -4.45
C MET A 754 -7.22 25.09 -3.85
N HIS A 755 -7.54 26.07 -4.68
CA HIS A 755 -7.72 27.47 -4.29
C HIS A 755 -9.16 27.96 -4.45
N SER A 756 -9.61 28.86 -3.57
CA SER A 756 -10.94 29.48 -3.64
C SER A 756 -10.97 30.84 -4.35
N CYS A 757 -9.95 31.18 -5.15
CA CYS A 757 -9.90 32.42 -5.92
C CYS A 757 -11.07 32.55 -6.92
N ASP A 758 -11.50 33.80 -7.17
CA ASP A 758 -12.51 34.12 -8.20
C ASP A 758 -12.00 33.70 -9.60
N ILE A 759 -12.91 33.34 -10.51
CA ILE A 759 -12.57 33.01 -11.90
C ILE A 759 -11.88 34.18 -12.64
N ASN A 760 -12.15 35.42 -12.21
CA ASN A 760 -11.51 36.64 -12.71
C ASN A 760 -10.30 37.05 -11.87
N ALA A 761 -9.76 36.16 -11.04
CA ALA A 761 -8.53 36.34 -10.29
C ALA A 761 -7.40 35.43 -10.79
N GLU A 762 -6.20 35.76 -10.35
CA GLU A 762 -4.96 35.01 -10.49
C GLU A 762 -4.58 34.51 -9.09
N CYS A 763 -4.31 33.21 -8.98
CA CYS A 763 -3.81 32.60 -7.75
C CYS A 763 -2.28 32.78 -7.70
N LEU A 764 -1.78 33.26 -6.57
CA LEU A 764 -0.35 33.45 -6.30
C LEU A 764 0.03 32.58 -5.10
N ASN A 765 0.82 31.53 -5.35
CA ASN A 765 1.27 30.67 -4.26
C ASN A 765 2.28 31.40 -3.38
N THR A 766 2.14 31.24 -2.06
CA THR A 766 3.04 31.81 -1.05
C THR A 766 3.39 30.74 -0.02
N GLN A 767 4.40 30.97 0.82
CA GLN A 767 4.88 29.87 1.65
C GLN A 767 3.85 29.52 2.75
N GLY A 768 3.23 28.35 2.64
CA GLY A 768 2.20 27.80 3.53
C GLY A 768 0.77 28.30 3.31
N HIS A 769 0.48 29.00 2.19
CA HIS A 769 -0.84 29.51 1.83
C HIS A 769 -0.84 30.14 0.43
N TYR A 770 -2.00 30.46 -0.14
CA TYR A 770 -2.12 31.21 -1.39
C TYR A 770 -2.81 32.57 -1.22
N GLU A 771 -2.45 33.53 -2.06
CA GLU A 771 -3.15 34.81 -2.22
C GLU A 771 -3.88 34.87 -3.57
N CYS A 772 -5.03 35.55 -3.62
CA CYS A 772 -5.79 35.75 -4.85
C CYS A 772 -5.73 37.23 -5.27
N ARG A 773 -5.46 37.50 -6.56
CA ARG A 773 -5.39 38.87 -7.11
C ARG A 773 -6.31 39.02 -8.31
N CYS A 774 -7.26 39.96 -8.28
CA CYS A 774 -8.13 40.22 -9.44
C CYS A 774 -7.32 40.61 -10.68
N ARG A 775 -7.66 40.04 -11.84
CA ARG A 775 -7.01 40.30 -13.13
C ARG A 775 -7.31 41.73 -13.63
N ASP A 776 -6.49 42.21 -14.55
CA ASP A 776 -6.65 43.55 -15.13
C ASP A 776 -8.04 43.76 -15.74
N GLY A 777 -8.62 44.92 -15.46
CA GLY A 777 -10.03 45.23 -15.76
C GLY A 777 -11.02 44.92 -14.63
N PHE A 778 -10.60 44.17 -13.59
CA PHE A 778 -11.44 43.86 -12.42
C PHE A 778 -10.90 44.51 -11.13
N SER A 779 -11.74 44.63 -10.11
CA SER A 779 -11.42 45.03 -8.73
C SER A 779 -12.16 44.16 -7.73
N GLY A 780 -11.64 44.03 -6.51
CA GLY A 780 -12.23 43.17 -5.48
C GLY A 780 -11.17 42.59 -4.55
N SER A 781 -11.55 41.56 -3.80
CA SER A 781 -10.70 40.90 -2.80
C SER A 781 -9.89 39.72 -3.33
N GLY A 782 -9.91 39.46 -4.64
CA GLY A 782 -9.31 38.26 -5.25
C GLY A 782 -10.15 36.99 -5.11
N PHE A 783 -10.87 36.84 -4.00
CA PHE A 783 -11.91 35.81 -3.80
C PHE A 783 -13.28 36.22 -4.36
N ASN A 784 -13.45 37.50 -4.72
CA ASN A 784 -14.63 38.02 -5.40
C ASN A 784 -14.21 39.25 -6.23
N CYS A 785 -14.34 39.20 -7.56
CA CYS A 785 -13.80 40.19 -8.49
C CYS A 785 -14.86 40.71 -9.47
N HIS A 786 -15.10 42.03 -9.46
CA HIS A 786 -16.09 42.71 -10.30
C HIS A 786 -15.43 43.62 -11.34
N ALA A 787 -16.04 43.76 -12.52
CA ALA A 787 -15.49 44.57 -13.60
C ALA A 787 -15.48 46.08 -13.27
N LYS A 788 -14.39 46.76 -13.60
CA LYS A 788 -14.26 48.22 -13.52
C LYS A 788 -15.06 48.86 -14.66
N SER A 789 -16.17 49.54 -14.35
CA SER A 789 -17.05 50.11 -15.37
C SER A 789 -16.36 51.20 -16.21
N LYS A 790 -16.63 51.20 -17.52
CA LYS A 790 -16.37 52.35 -18.39
C LYS A 790 -17.62 53.23 -18.45
N ASP A 791 -17.40 54.52 -18.74
CA ASP A 791 -18.33 55.66 -18.65
C ASP A 791 -18.59 56.16 -17.21
N ALA A 792 -18.67 57.48 -16.91
CA ALA A 792 -18.84 58.66 -17.78
C ALA A 792 -17.92 59.87 -17.37
N PRO A 793 -18.20 61.17 -17.65
CA PRO A 793 -17.48 61.88 -18.71
C PRO A 793 -16.70 63.16 -18.29
N PHE A 794 -16.03 63.75 -19.29
CA PHE A 794 -15.26 64.99 -19.31
C PHE A 794 -15.75 66.18 -18.45
N ARG A 795 -14.79 66.91 -17.87
CA ARG A 795 -14.82 68.39 -17.75
C ARG A 795 -13.52 68.96 -18.34
N PRO A 796 -13.55 69.78 -19.40
CA PRO A 796 -12.34 70.33 -19.99
C PRO A 796 -11.96 71.69 -19.40
N THR A 797 -10.65 71.95 -19.27
CA THR A 797 -10.03 73.16 -19.85
C THR A 797 -8.50 73.06 -19.88
N THR A 798 -7.96 73.00 -21.10
CA THR A 798 -6.74 73.70 -21.57
C THR A 798 -5.50 73.81 -20.66
N SER A 799 -4.38 73.19 -21.06
CA SER A 799 -3.17 73.96 -21.48
C SER A 799 -2.06 73.09 -22.11
N SER A 800 -1.41 73.67 -23.12
CA SER A 800 -0.04 73.47 -23.64
C SER A 800 0.73 72.14 -23.50
N THR A 801 1.13 71.60 -24.66
CA THR A 801 2.37 70.85 -24.90
C THR A 801 3.59 71.80 -25.05
N PRO A 802 4.81 71.31 -25.34
CA PRO A 802 5.62 70.34 -24.60
C PRO A 802 7.02 70.93 -24.28
N ASP A 803 7.90 70.18 -23.60
CA ASP A 803 9.35 70.39 -23.78
C ASP A 803 10.10 69.05 -23.87
N VAL A 804 11.22 69.07 -24.61
CA VAL A 804 11.98 67.92 -25.08
C VAL A 804 13.37 67.97 -24.45
N THR A 805 13.81 66.87 -23.82
CA THR A 805 15.22 66.44 -23.87
C THR A 805 15.40 65.02 -23.31
N SER A 806 15.83 64.09 -24.17
CA SER A 806 16.54 62.86 -23.79
C SER A 806 18.06 63.18 -23.73
N PRO A 807 19.01 62.33 -23.23
CA PRO A 807 19.26 60.94 -23.70
C PRO A 807 19.86 59.92 -22.69
N TRP A 808 20.20 58.70 -23.19
CA TRP A 808 21.05 57.60 -22.61
C TRP A 808 20.35 56.58 -21.67
N ARG A 809 20.44 55.22 -21.81
CA ARG A 809 21.08 54.22 -22.74
C ARG A 809 20.12 52.99 -22.89
N ARG A 810 19.97 52.31 -24.05
CA ARG A 810 20.72 51.10 -24.54
C ARG A 810 21.04 50.04 -23.47
N SER A 811 20.82 48.73 -23.59
CA SER A 811 20.37 47.78 -24.66
C SER A 811 19.70 46.58 -23.93
N GLY A 812 18.76 45.75 -24.40
CA GLY A 812 18.46 45.25 -25.76
C GLY A 812 18.98 43.81 -25.92
N VAL A 813 18.14 42.80 -25.61
CA VAL A 813 18.23 41.36 -26.02
C VAL A 813 16.81 40.80 -26.14
N GLU A 814 16.55 39.98 -27.15
CA GLU A 814 15.26 39.34 -27.46
C GLU A 814 15.03 38.03 -26.68
N SER A 815 13.77 37.65 -26.47
CA SER A 815 13.36 36.36 -25.90
C SER A 815 13.52 35.21 -26.92
N CYS A 816 13.94 34.02 -26.46
CA CYS A 816 14.23 32.89 -27.34
C CYS A 816 12.97 32.36 -28.09
N PRO A 817 13.09 31.89 -29.35
CA PRO A 817 11.97 31.33 -30.10
C PRO A 817 11.48 29.97 -29.55
N SER A 818 10.17 29.71 -29.69
CA SER A 818 9.47 28.56 -29.09
C SER A 818 9.95 27.17 -29.50
N SER A 819 10.81 27.02 -30.52
CA SER A 819 11.41 25.73 -30.90
C SER A 819 12.64 25.34 -30.06
N TYR A 820 13.22 26.26 -29.28
CA TYR A 820 14.44 26.03 -28.49
C TYR A 820 14.25 26.16 -26.97
N ASP A 821 13.08 26.63 -26.53
CA ASP A 821 12.75 26.81 -25.11
C ASP A 821 12.82 25.49 -24.30
N SER A 822 12.56 24.37 -24.97
CA SER A 822 12.63 23.00 -24.42
C SER A 822 14.06 22.48 -24.15
N TYR A 823 15.12 23.17 -24.59
CA TYR A 823 16.50 22.79 -24.31
C TYR A 823 17.01 23.22 -22.92
N CYS A 824 16.29 24.12 -22.22
CA CYS A 824 16.66 24.66 -20.91
C CYS A 824 15.79 24.08 -19.75
N LEU A 825 15.64 22.76 -19.67
CA LEU A 825 15.04 22.12 -18.49
C LEU A 825 15.86 22.42 -17.22
N TYR A 826 15.18 22.67 -16.09
CA TYR A 826 15.72 23.08 -14.78
C TYR A 826 16.26 24.53 -14.67
N ASN A 827 15.44 25.53 -15.05
CA ASN A 827 15.66 26.97 -14.78
C ASN A 827 17.02 27.53 -15.26
N GLY A 828 17.52 27.06 -16.40
CA GLY A 828 18.66 27.67 -17.09
C GLY A 828 18.24 28.89 -17.92
N VAL A 829 19.11 29.89 -18.05
CA VAL A 829 18.83 31.08 -18.88
C VAL A 829 19.43 30.89 -20.28
N CYS A 830 18.60 31.07 -21.31
CA CYS A 830 18.93 31.00 -22.74
C CYS A 830 19.69 32.27 -23.21
N PHE A 831 20.81 32.08 -23.91
CA PHE A 831 21.63 33.16 -24.49
C PHE A 831 22.09 32.83 -25.91
N TYR A 832 22.13 33.83 -26.78
CA TYR A 832 22.58 33.73 -28.17
C TYR A 832 24.08 34.00 -28.30
N PHE A 833 24.79 33.16 -29.08
CA PHE A 833 26.21 33.29 -29.39
C PHE A 833 26.41 33.82 -30.82
N PRO A 834 26.73 35.13 -31.00
CA PRO A 834 26.81 35.77 -32.31
C PRO A 834 28.01 35.31 -33.17
N GLU A 835 28.95 34.56 -32.60
CA GLU A 835 30.15 34.05 -33.29
C GLU A 835 29.91 32.69 -33.98
N MET A 836 28.82 31.99 -33.62
CA MET A 836 28.41 30.71 -34.22
C MET A 836 26.94 30.69 -34.69
N ASP A 837 26.24 31.83 -34.60
CA ASP A 837 24.85 32.01 -35.03
C ASP A 837 23.87 30.99 -34.41
N SER A 838 23.98 30.77 -33.09
CA SER A 838 23.25 29.72 -32.37
C SER A 838 22.98 30.07 -30.90
N TYR A 839 22.07 29.34 -30.24
CA TYR A 839 21.62 29.59 -28.86
C TYR A 839 22.15 28.51 -27.89
N GLY A 840 22.44 28.88 -26.65
CA GLY A 840 22.90 27.97 -25.59
C GLY A 840 22.44 28.39 -24.19
N CYS A 841 22.50 27.48 -23.23
CA CYS A 841 21.95 27.66 -21.87
C CYS A 841 23.06 27.72 -20.80
N LYS A 842 22.93 28.60 -19.79
CA LYS A 842 23.88 28.69 -18.67
C LYS A 842 23.17 28.62 -17.32
N GLN A 843 23.67 27.74 -16.44
CA GLN A 843 23.18 27.55 -15.08
C GLN A 843 24.02 28.38 -14.08
N VAL A 844 23.40 28.82 -12.97
CA VAL A 844 24.08 29.47 -11.85
C VAL A 844 23.84 28.63 -10.59
N LEU A 845 24.92 28.28 -9.89
CA LEU A 845 24.90 27.60 -8.59
C LEU A 845 25.99 28.23 -7.69
N ASN A 846 25.77 28.26 -6.38
CA ASN A 846 26.81 28.60 -5.40
C ASN A 846 27.63 27.34 -5.02
N ASN A 847 28.96 27.49 -5.03
CA ASN A 847 30.00 26.45 -4.81
C ASN A 847 30.01 25.91 -3.35
N GLU A 848 30.41 24.68 -2.99
CA GLU A 848 30.98 23.49 -3.68
C GLU A 848 30.37 22.19 -3.07
N LEU A 849 30.43 20.96 -3.62
CA LEU A 849 30.45 20.44 -5.00
C LEU A 849 30.32 18.90 -4.92
N CYS A 850 29.09 18.35 -4.98
CA CYS A 850 28.91 16.89 -5.02
C CYS A 850 28.98 16.37 -6.47
N LYS A 851 29.75 15.29 -6.70
CA LYS A 851 30.05 14.78 -8.05
C LYS A 851 29.13 13.63 -8.47
N GLN A 852 28.60 13.80 -9.69
CA GLN A 852 28.34 12.78 -10.71
C GLN A 852 27.10 11.86 -10.63
N ILE A 853 26.19 12.19 -11.55
CA ILE A 853 25.57 11.25 -12.50
C ILE A 853 26.64 10.32 -13.13
N LEU A 854 26.32 9.03 -13.21
CA LEU A 854 27.10 7.97 -13.90
C LEU A 854 26.92 8.07 -15.44
N PHE A 855 27.91 7.92 -16.32
CA PHE A 855 29.35 8.29 -16.39
C PHE A 855 29.67 8.31 -17.91
N CYS A 856 30.47 9.22 -18.48
CA CYS A 856 31.92 9.09 -18.67
C CYS A 856 32.45 10.36 -19.38
N PHE A 857 33.66 10.92 -19.14
CA PHE A 857 34.96 10.31 -18.85
C PHE A 857 35.86 11.28 -18.03
N VAL A 858 36.45 10.79 -16.92
CA VAL A 858 37.75 11.15 -16.30
C VAL A 858 38.44 12.48 -16.70
N TYR A 859 38.60 13.41 -15.74
CA TYR A 859 39.91 13.77 -15.17
C TYR A 859 39.81 14.51 -13.81
N SER A 860 40.81 14.31 -12.95
CA SER A 860 41.17 15.06 -11.73
C SER A 860 40.13 15.30 -10.60
N PHE A 861 40.37 14.60 -9.49
CA PHE A 861 40.17 15.14 -8.14
C PHE A 861 41.29 16.13 -7.80
N ARG A 862 40.95 17.27 -7.17
CA ARG A 862 41.44 17.66 -5.83
C ARG A 862 40.61 18.84 -5.32
N PHE A 863 39.79 18.55 -4.31
CA PHE A 863 39.00 19.50 -3.54
C PHE A 863 39.92 20.39 -2.69
N ASN A 864 39.46 21.61 -2.38
CA ASN A 864 40.11 22.48 -1.40
C ASN A 864 39.07 23.28 -0.62
N ILE A 865 38.29 22.62 0.24
CA ILE A 865 37.49 23.32 1.25
C ILE A 865 38.43 23.71 2.40
N ALA A 866 38.57 25.01 2.60
CA ALA A 866 39.02 25.60 3.84
C ALA A 866 37.97 26.62 4.31
N VAL A 867 37.14 26.24 5.28
CA VAL A 867 36.51 27.19 6.22
C VAL A 867 36.47 26.55 7.62
N THR A 868 37.40 27.02 8.46
CA THR A 868 37.37 27.07 9.93
C THR A 868 36.63 25.97 10.72
N ILE A 869 37.41 25.01 11.24
CA ILE A 869 37.26 24.56 12.63
C ILE A 869 38.46 25.10 13.41
N SER A 870 38.20 25.76 14.54
CA SER A 870 39.22 26.35 15.41
C SER A 870 39.98 25.26 16.19
N ILE A 871 41.17 24.89 15.71
CA ILE A 871 42.04 23.90 16.36
C ILE A 871 43.01 24.60 17.32
N ASN A 872 43.02 24.15 18.57
CA ASN A 872 43.91 24.65 19.61
C ASN A 872 45.30 24.00 19.47
N ILE A 873 46.24 24.71 18.84
CA ILE A 873 47.53 24.19 18.35
C ILE A 873 48.43 23.58 19.45
N SER A 874 48.22 23.96 20.71
CA SER A 874 49.02 23.52 21.86
C SER A 874 48.92 22.01 22.16
N SER A 875 47.79 21.36 21.89
CA SER A 875 47.54 19.97 22.31
C SER A 875 48.14 18.92 21.37
N ILE A 876 48.23 19.23 20.07
CA ILE A 876 48.73 18.30 19.05
C ILE A 876 50.27 18.25 19.04
N LEU A 877 50.93 19.36 19.39
CA LEU A 877 52.39 19.40 19.52
C LEU A 877 52.90 18.49 20.67
N LEU A 878 52.14 18.38 21.75
CA LEU A 878 52.45 17.52 22.90
C LEU A 878 52.33 16.03 22.56
N LEU A 879 51.32 15.63 21.77
CA LEU A 879 51.16 14.24 21.34
C LEU A 879 52.26 13.79 20.36
N LEU A 880 52.66 14.66 19.43
CA LEU A 880 53.75 14.37 18.48
C LEU A 880 55.11 14.23 19.18
N LEU A 881 55.38 15.03 20.23
CA LEU A 881 56.60 14.90 21.04
C LEU A 881 56.62 13.63 21.92
N LEU A 882 55.46 13.11 22.32
CA LEU A 882 55.32 11.83 23.02
C LEU A 882 55.59 10.63 22.11
N ILE A 883 55.05 10.63 20.88
CA ILE A 883 55.23 9.54 19.92
C ILE A 883 56.69 9.47 19.41
N ILE A 884 57.35 10.62 19.22
CA ILE A 884 58.76 10.69 18.77
C ILE A 884 59.73 10.16 19.85
N ASN A 885 59.38 10.23 21.14
CA ASN A 885 60.21 9.70 22.23
C ASN A 885 60.02 8.20 22.49
N LEU A 886 58.85 7.62 22.19
CA LEU A 886 58.62 6.17 22.34
C LEU A 886 59.28 5.33 21.23
N GLY A 887 59.50 5.91 20.05
CA GLY A 887 60.14 5.25 18.90
C GLY A 887 61.65 4.96 19.05
N LYS A 888 62.30 5.38 20.15
CA LYS A 888 63.76 5.22 20.35
C LYS A 888 64.19 4.03 21.22
N SER A 889 63.26 3.24 21.76
CA SER A 889 63.57 2.20 22.76
C SER A 889 63.37 0.75 22.30
N TRP A 890 62.88 0.51 21.08
CA TRP A 890 62.50 -0.84 20.58
C TRP A 890 63.36 -1.33 19.41
N ALA A 891 64.67 -1.12 19.51
CA ALA A 891 65.65 -1.69 18.58
C ALA A 891 66.89 -2.20 19.34
N LEU A 892 66.74 -3.28 20.15
CA LEU A 892 67.85 -4.10 20.68
C LEU A 892 67.39 -5.37 21.46
N VAL A 893 66.66 -6.29 20.84
CA VAL A 893 66.54 -7.69 21.34
C VAL A 893 66.53 -8.67 20.16
N TYR A 894 67.65 -9.38 19.96
CA TYR A 894 67.85 -10.73 19.37
C TYR A 894 67.17 -11.08 18.00
N THR A 895 67.86 -11.45 16.89
CA THR A 895 68.90 -12.49 16.63
C THR A 895 68.52 -13.89 17.12
N GLY A 896 68.46 -14.97 16.33
CA GLY A 896 68.94 -15.25 14.97
C GLY A 896 68.84 -16.78 14.68
N ASP A 897 69.65 -17.25 13.72
CA ASP A 897 69.88 -18.66 13.29
C ASP A 897 68.80 -19.35 12.40
N GLN A 898 69.07 -20.20 11.38
CA GLN A 898 70.29 -20.55 10.59
C GLN A 898 69.94 -20.93 9.11
N LYS A 899 70.91 -20.75 8.19
CA LYS A 899 71.36 -21.60 7.02
C LYS A 899 70.35 -22.25 6.03
N SER A 900 70.68 -22.55 4.76
CA SER A 900 71.98 -22.67 4.04
C SER A 900 71.89 -22.39 2.52
N GLU A 901 72.98 -21.87 1.92
CA GLU A 901 73.63 -22.24 0.63
C GLU A 901 72.81 -22.45 -0.69
N ASN A 902 73.28 -22.13 -1.91
CA ASN A 902 74.64 -21.79 -2.38
C ASN A 902 74.64 -21.01 -3.73
N SER A 903 75.70 -20.21 -3.98
CA SER A 903 76.34 -19.82 -5.28
C SER A 903 75.49 -19.48 -6.54
N ASN A 904 75.83 -18.52 -7.44
CA ASN A 904 77.14 -17.94 -7.78
C ASN A 904 76.97 -16.65 -8.66
N ASN A 905 77.93 -15.71 -8.56
CA ASN A 905 78.48 -14.78 -9.58
C ASN A 905 77.61 -14.17 -10.73
N SER A 906 77.80 -12.93 -11.19
CA SER A 906 78.74 -11.86 -10.82
C SER A 906 78.40 -10.52 -11.51
N ALA A 907 78.48 -9.42 -10.73
CA ALA A 907 79.09 -8.12 -11.02
C ALA A 907 79.13 -7.51 -12.46
N SER A 908 78.56 -6.31 -12.60
CA SER A 908 79.19 -5.06 -13.13
C SER A 908 78.09 -4.08 -13.59
N ILE A 909 77.67 -3.07 -12.81
CA ILE A 909 78.36 -1.81 -12.43
C ILE A 909 78.15 -0.67 -13.46
N LEU A 910 77.45 0.38 -12.98
CA LEU A 910 77.46 1.81 -13.33
C LEU A 910 77.55 2.26 -14.81
N HIS A 911 76.61 3.13 -15.22
CA HIS A 911 76.85 4.57 -15.07
C HIS A 911 75.59 5.45 -15.21
N SER A 912 75.51 6.40 -14.27
CA SER A 912 74.96 7.76 -14.28
C SER A 912 73.48 8.02 -14.65
N PHE A 913 72.61 8.45 -13.72
CA PHE A 913 72.52 9.71 -12.95
C PHE A 913 72.19 10.98 -13.77
N LEU A 914 71.10 11.63 -13.34
CA LEU A 914 70.67 13.03 -13.57
C LEU A 914 70.22 13.39 -14.99
N ILE A 915 68.91 13.52 -15.19
CA ILE A 915 68.15 14.76 -14.91
C ILE A 915 66.93 14.37 -14.05
#